data_AF-A0A109KMQ1-F1
#
_entry.id   AF-A0A109KMQ1-F1
#
_cell.length_a   1.000
_cell.length_b   1.000
_cell.length_c   1.000
_cell.angle_alpha   90.00
_cell.angle_beta   90.00
_cell.angle_gamma   90.00
#
_symmetry.space_group_name_H-M   'P 1'
#
loop_
_entity.id
_entity.type
_entity.pdbx_description
1 polymer ?
#
loop_
_entity_poly.entity_id
_entity_poly.type
_entity_poly.pdbx_seq_one_letter_code
_entity_poly.pdbx_strand_id
1 'polypeptide(L)'
;MAQQGWQPGQPLELKPTIITAGRRNTYWGGEGGGYVGSGDGWGLQEGPRRGEGDRSRFKQFDFPSTTADFIGEQKYNQSLIDAEHSARFATLTTDTERELAEKQQAAKASQALTETALAILDQKIAFEIIDAKKSKYASTAPLIYGLYDQSPFYLMENLTYTKLRETLASSDPINNLGDAYTLYDSVWRAAQELKALSLSIDILTKKLSGLAKARQTLEANLAEHDPGWANLHNEYLKVIADELEIQVQLLPEYLQVELASLAGSVVGLTPDQTLMLYKNTLEKMIVETMAAIKPIDPPLAINRNGLMIYYPAANPRVTPPLSKPELEGLKQLIYLQQNTALGVRWLSHHDFVLKSESARFLANASNAISDLAERAQQIATAQARIEAVRVANTYRLSGTAAATQAIVMTSVGTIATAEGITITLQAAIRSAVAALTELVASTAGGLLVGVSALVYSPKLANGELAERYALGTPVSTFLPDVNESTLTTALNGTIDLPVRMSSKTAEDGRSEVFVVIADGTSVPSKVKVVAATYDPARKVYTVTTSDVPPRTLVWTPIVAPGDSSTTLPVDQPEPPVYVGATVTPVAGRVDSFPGVRESRFDDFITVFPIDSGLPPIYVMFRDRREDPGVATGMGQPVFGNWLGAATTDDGAPIPSQIADQLRGQQFKNFKAFREAFWKAVSTDSELAQHFAPSELATMKNGRSPIVKKSEAVGKRIRFELHHKKYVSTDGEVYGIDNIVILTPKKHIDIHRGS
;
A
#
# COMPACT_ATOMS: atom_id res chain seq x y z
N MET A 1 49.30 -47.09 38.11
CA MET A 1 48.35 -46.04 38.57
C MET A 1 48.57 -45.58 40.02
N ALA A 2 49.16 -46.36 40.93
CA ALA A 2 49.59 -45.85 42.24
C ALA A 2 51.00 -45.18 42.24
N GLN A 3 51.80 -45.35 41.19
CA GLN A 3 53.14 -44.72 41.06
C GLN A 3 53.14 -43.37 40.32
N GLN A 4 51.97 -42.84 39.95
CA GLN A 4 51.85 -41.58 39.19
C GLN A 4 51.01 -40.51 39.90
N GLY A 5 50.80 -40.64 41.22
CA GLY A 5 50.20 -39.59 42.04
C GLY A 5 48.71 -39.29 41.82
N TRP A 6 47.95 -40.21 41.21
CA TRP A 6 46.53 -40.00 40.91
C TRP A 6 45.64 -40.21 42.15
N GLN A 7 44.79 -39.22 42.48
CA GLN A 7 43.71 -39.38 43.45
C GLN A 7 42.35 -39.63 42.76
N PRO A 8 41.49 -40.50 43.32
CA PRO A 8 40.15 -40.74 42.78
C PRO A 8 39.29 -39.45 42.81
N GLY A 9 38.80 -39.01 41.64
CA GLY A 9 37.85 -37.89 41.53
C GLY A 9 38.29 -36.70 40.67
N GLN A 10 39.51 -36.65 40.12
CA GLN A 10 39.88 -35.60 39.16
C GLN A 10 39.55 -35.98 37.70
N PRO A 11 38.96 -35.07 36.90
CA PRO A 11 38.73 -35.29 35.47
C PRO A 11 40.03 -35.23 34.67
N LEU A 12 40.22 -36.19 33.76
CA LEU A 12 41.36 -36.31 32.87
C LEU A 12 41.04 -35.61 31.54
N GLU A 13 41.71 -34.49 31.22
CA GLU A 13 41.68 -33.92 29.88
C GLU A 13 42.63 -34.69 28.95
N LEU A 14 42.06 -35.39 27.96
CA LEU A 14 42.83 -36.05 26.91
C LEU A 14 43.09 -35.07 25.76
N LYS A 15 44.37 -34.79 25.48
CA LYS A 15 44.78 -34.08 24.25
C LYS A 15 44.88 -35.07 23.07
N PRO A 16 44.58 -34.63 21.83
CA PRO A 16 44.50 -35.52 20.67
C PRO A 16 45.85 -36.14 20.35
N THR A 17 45.85 -37.47 20.19
CA THR A 17 47.04 -38.27 19.88
C THR A 17 47.22 -38.34 18.37
N ILE A 18 48.40 -37.95 17.89
CA ILE A 18 48.81 -38.10 16.48
C ILE A 18 49.17 -39.58 16.27
N ILE A 19 48.57 -40.24 15.26
CA ILE A 19 48.92 -41.61 14.88
C ILE A 19 49.47 -41.61 13.46
N THR A 20 50.71 -42.05 13.32
CA THR A 20 51.44 -42.26 12.05
C THR A 20 51.12 -43.65 11.50
N ALA A 21 50.86 -43.76 10.20
CA ALA A 21 50.53 -45.02 9.53
C ALA A 21 51.76 -45.83 9.10
N GLY A 22 51.73 -47.15 9.32
CA GLY A 22 52.59 -48.08 8.61
C GLY A 22 52.71 -49.49 9.21
N ARG A 23 52.09 -50.50 8.57
CA ARG A 23 52.74 -51.70 7.97
C ARG A 23 51.78 -52.90 7.76
N ARG A 24 51.80 -53.38 6.50
CA ARG A 24 51.73 -54.74 5.90
C ARG A 24 50.88 -55.88 6.50
N ASN A 25 49.99 -56.36 5.63
CA ASN A 25 49.24 -57.64 5.60
C ASN A 25 50.06 -58.94 5.66
N THR A 26 49.46 -59.98 6.25
CA THR A 26 49.70 -61.41 5.92
C THR A 26 48.47 -62.31 6.19
N TYR A 27 47.88 -62.82 5.09
CA TYR A 27 47.26 -64.14 4.78
C TYR A 27 46.16 -64.85 5.64
N TRP A 28 45.02 -65.12 4.96
CA TRP A 28 44.11 -66.31 4.84
C TRP A 28 43.87 -67.28 6.03
N GLY A 29 42.71 -67.91 6.26
CA GLY A 29 41.43 -68.06 5.55
C GLY A 29 40.51 -69.01 6.34
N GLY A 30 39.21 -69.08 6.03
CA GLY A 30 38.27 -70.03 6.64
C GLY A 30 36.81 -69.62 6.49
N GLU A 31 36.12 -70.24 5.53
CA GLU A 31 34.69 -70.14 5.32
C GLU A 31 33.89 -70.71 6.51
N GLY A 32 32.78 -70.05 6.84
CA GLY A 32 31.83 -70.52 7.84
C GLY A 32 30.62 -69.59 7.89
N GLY A 33 29.61 -69.88 7.07
CA GLY A 33 28.31 -69.23 7.14
C GLY A 33 27.61 -69.50 8.47
N GLY A 34 26.97 -68.47 9.02
CA GLY A 34 26.19 -68.57 10.24
C GLY A 34 25.71 -67.19 10.70
N TYR A 35 24.43 -66.90 10.46
CA TYR A 35 23.72 -65.80 11.12
C TYR A 35 23.69 -66.04 12.62
N VAL A 36 24.54 -65.36 13.38
CA VAL A 36 24.34 -65.09 14.81
C VAL A 36 25.03 -63.75 15.13
N GLY A 37 24.31 -62.86 15.80
CA GLY A 37 24.80 -61.53 16.16
C GLY A 37 25.97 -61.58 17.14
N SER A 38 27.04 -60.86 16.79
CA SER A 38 27.94 -60.16 17.71
C SER A 38 29.05 -59.49 16.90
N GLY A 39 29.39 -58.23 17.24
CA GLY A 39 30.75 -57.72 17.01
C GLY A 39 30.88 -56.53 16.06
N ASP A 40 30.89 -55.34 16.66
CA ASP A 40 31.88 -54.28 16.43
C ASP A 40 31.83 -53.45 15.13
N GLY A 41 31.04 -52.37 15.17
CA GLY A 41 31.12 -51.23 14.26
C GLY A 41 30.47 -49.99 14.87
N TRP A 42 31.23 -48.91 15.05
CA TRP A 42 30.76 -47.68 15.67
C TRP A 42 29.65 -47.02 14.84
N GLY A 43 28.44 -46.95 15.40
CA GLY A 43 27.26 -46.27 14.86
C GLY A 43 26.19 -46.04 15.96
N LEU A 44 25.28 -45.10 15.73
CA LEU A 44 24.20 -44.64 16.63
C LEU A 44 23.05 -45.67 16.85
N GLN A 45 23.34 -46.94 17.16
CA GLN A 45 22.33 -47.92 17.59
C GLN A 45 22.87 -48.67 18.84
N GLU A 46 22.04 -49.02 19.83
CA GLU A 46 21.45 -50.37 19.92
C GLU A 46 20.26 -50.39 20.91
N GLY A 47 19.24 -51.20 20.58
CA GLY A 47 18.05 -51.51 21.38
C GLY A 47 18.31 -52.51 22.54
N PRO A 48 17.25 -53.09 23.16
CA PRO A 48 17.33 -53.77 24.46
C PRO A 48 17.96 -55.19 24.43
N ARG A 49 18.64 -55.58 25.53
CA ARG A 49 19.17 -56.94 25.84
C ARG A 49 18.09 -57.80 26.57
N ARG A 50 18.10 -59.14 26.70
CA ARG A 50 19.17 -60.15 26.93
C ARG A 50 18.58 -61.60 26.92
N GLY A 51 19.40 -62.61 26.66
CA GLY A 51 19.16 -64.04 26.93
C GLY A 51 20.45 -64.86 26.76
N GLU A 52 20.67 -65.86 27.61
CA GLU A 52 21.94 -66.52 27.95
C GLU A 52 22.73 -67.17 26.79
N GLY A 53 24.07 -67.12 26.87
CA GLY A 53 24.98 -67.87 25.99
C GLY A 53 26.42 -67.84 26.54
N ASP A 54 27.03 -69.02 26.60
CA ASP A 54 28.15 -69.39 27.44
C ASP A 54 29.53 -68.77 27.11
N ARG A 55 30.46 -68.89 28.06
CA ARG A 55 31.84 -68.35 28.00
C ARG A 55 32.66 -68.95 26.85
N SER A 56 32.94 -68.19 25.80
CA SER A 56 33.97 -68.57 24.81
C SER A 56 35.39 -68.30 25.36
N ARG A 57 36.29 -69.27 25.20
CA ARG A 57 37.66 -69.32 25.75
C ARG A 57 38.72 -68.79 24.78
N PHE A 58 38.40 -67.84 23.91
CA PHE A 58 39.39 -67.22 23.03
C PHE A 58 39.59 -65.77 23.42
N LYS A 59 40.82 -65.39 23.80
CA LYS A 59 41.23 -63.99 23.86
C LYS A 59 41.17 -63.45 22.43
N GLN A 60 40.06 -62.81 22.09
CA GLN A 60 39.90 -62.06 20.85
C GLN A 60 40.80 -60.83 20.95
N PHE A 61 41.92 -60.86 20.23
CA PHE A 61 42.65 -59.63 19.91
C PHE A 61 41.82 -58.93 18.81
N ASP A 62 41.28 -57.76 19.11
CA ASP A 62 40.54 -56.92 18.16
C ASP A 62 41.50 -56.39 17.09
N PHE A 63 41.49 -57.00 15.91
CA PHE A 63 42.03 -56.39 14.70
C PHE A 63 40.92 -55.54 14.05
N PRO A 64 41.21 -54.36 13.46
CA PRO A 64 40.22 -53.61 12.70
C PRO A 64 39.66 -54.49 11.56
N SER A 65 38.34 -54.56 11.42
CA SER A 65 37.73 -55.23 10.27
C SER A 65 38.07 -54.43 8.99
N THR A 66 38.21 -55.09 7.85
CA THR A 66 38.43 -54.40 6.54
C THR A 66 37.38 -53.32 6.28
N THR A 67 36.15 -53.51 6.77
CA THR A 67 35.09 -52.50 6.80
C THR A 67 35.48 -51.23 7.56
N ALA A 68 36.18 -51.34 8.71
CA ALA A 68 36.64 -50.20 9.47
C ALA A 68 37.67 -49.34 8.72
N ASP A 69 38.54 -49.98 7.95
CA ASP A 69 39.53 -49.29 7.10
C ASP A 69 38.84 -48.53 5.96
N PHE A 70 37.93 -49.18 5.23
CA PHE A 70 37.15 -48.53 4.16
C PHE A 70 36.29 -47.36 4.67
N ILE A 71 35.68 -47.50 5.85
CA ILE A 71 34.93 -46.41 6.50
C ILE A 71 35.88 -45.29 6.95
N GLY A 72 37.10 -45.63 7.40
CA GLY A 72 38.14 -44.65 7.68
C GLY A 72 38.51 -43.81 6.45
N GLU A 73 38.68 -44.46 5.31
CA GLU A 73 38.94 -43.79 4.02
C GLU A 73 37.76 -42.92 3.58
N GLN A 74 36.52 -43.42 3.70
CA GLN A 74 35.32 -42.63 3.38
C GLN A 74 35.20 -41.38 4.27
N LYS A 75 35.47 -41.50 5.57
CA LYS A 75 35.48 -40.37 6.50
C LYS A 75 36.55 -39.35 6.13
N TYR A 76 37.72 -39.81 5.70
CA TYR A 76 38.77 -38.94 5.21
C TYR A 76 38.32 -38.18 3.95
N ASN A 77 37.74 -38.87 2.95
CA ASN A 77 37.22 -38.23 1.73
C ASN A 77 36.12 -37.20 2.05
N GLN A 78 35.21 -37.54 2.95
CA GLN A 78 34.18 -36.62 3.43
C GLN A 78 34.79 -35.38 4.09
N SER A 79 35.86 -35.54 4.88
CA SER A 79 36.54 -34.41 5.52
C SER A 79 37.21 -33.46 4.52
N LEU A 80 37.63 -33.97 3.34
CA LEU A 80 38.15 -33.13 2.26
C LEU A 80 37.03 -32.28 1.64
N ILE A 81 35.86 -32.88 1.41
CA ILE A 81 34.67 -32.16 0.93
C ILE A 81 34.24 -31.12 1.97
N ASP A 82 34.24 -31.48 3.26
CA ASP A 82 33.90 -30.58 4.36
C ASP A 82 34.87 -29.39 4.43
N ALA A 83 36.18 -29.61 4.25
CA ALA A 83 37.18 -28.55 4.22
C ALA A 83 36.97 -27.59 3.04
N GLU A 84 36.69 -28.12 1.85
CA GLU A 84 36.37 -27.35 0.64
C GLU A 84 35.14 -26.45 0.85
N HIS A 85 34.04 -27.04 1.33
CA HIS A 85 32.80 -26.30 1.54
C HIS A 85 32.85 -25.38 2.77
N SER A 86 33.60 -25.72 3.81
CA SER A 86 33.83 -24.83 4.96
C SER A 86 34.51 -23.53 4.54
N ALA A 87 35.53 -23.62 3.67
CA ALA A 87 36.17 -22.43 3.09
C ALA A 87 35.17 -21.57 2.30
N ARG A 88 34.28 -22.20 1.52
CA ARG A 88 33.21 -21.50 0.79
C ARG A 88 32.17 -20.88 1.71
N PHE A 89 31.76 -21.55 2.79
CA PHE A 89 30.81 -21.00 3.75
C PHE A 89 31.36 -19.77 4.47
N ALA A 90 32.68 -19.72 4.72
CA ALA A 90 33.34 -18.58 5.34
C ALA A 90 33.25 -17.28 4.50
N THR A 91 33.19 -17.39 3.17
CA THR A 91 33.11 -16.24 2.25
C THR A 91 31.74 -16.07 1.60
N LEU A 92 30.79 -16.98 1.84
CA LEU A 92 29.53 -17.08 1.11
C LEU A 92 28.72 -15.77 1.09
N THR A 93 28.65 -15.07 2.23
CA THR A 93 27.95 -13.79 2.32
C THR A 93 28.59 -12.76 1.38
N THR A 94 29.90 -12.54 1.52
CA THR A 94 30.64 -11.58 0.70
C THR A 94 30.58 -11.94 -0.79
N ASP A 95 30.71 -13.21 -1.13
CA ASP A 95 30.65 -13.68 -2.52
C ASP A 95 29.26 -13.52 -3.13
N THR A 96 28.20 -13.80 -2.36
CA THR A 96 26.81 -13.63 -2.82
C THR A 96 26.48 -12.15 -3.04
N GLU A 97 26.92 -11.27 -2.13
CA GLU A 97 26.73 -9.83 -2.28
C GLU A 97 27.53 -9.26 -3.45
N ARG A 98 28.75 -9.76 -3.65
CA ARG A 98 29.59 -9.39 -4.80
C ARG A 98 28.98 -9.85 -6.12
N GLU A 99 28.46 -11.07 -6.22
CA GLU A 99 27.75 -11.56 -7.41
C GLU A 99 26.57 -10.64 -7.77
N LEU A 100 25.77 -10.23 -6.78
CA LEU A 100 24.68 -9.28 -6.99
C LEU A 100 25.19 -7.94 -7.53
N ALA A 101 26.22 -7.37 -6.88
CA ALA A 101 26.78 -6.08 -7.28
C ALA A 101 27.40 -6.11 -8.69
N GLU A 102 28.13 -7.17 -9.03
CA GLU A 102 28.75 -7.35 -10.35
C GLU A 102 27.68 -7.45 -11.45
N LYS A 103 26.60 -8.21 -11.23
CA LYS A 103 25.49 -8.30 -12.20
C LYS A 103 24.74 -6.98 -12.35
N GLN A 104 24.48 -6.28 -11.24
CA GLN A 104 23.88 -4.95 -11.27
C GLN A 104 24.76 -3.97 -12.06
N GLN A 105 26.07 -3.98 -11.83
CA GLN A 105 27.01 -3.12 -12.55
C GLN A 105 27.08 -3.48 -14.05
N ALA A 106 27.11 -4.77 -14.40
CA ALA A 106 27.11 -5.22 -15.78
C ALA A 106 25.84 -4.78 -16.53
N ALA A 107 24.67 -4.86 -15.89
CA ALA A 107 23.40 -4.41 -16.47
C ALA A 107 23.35 -2.89 -16.69
N LYS A 108 24.11 -2.11 -15.91
CA LYS A 108 24.20 -0.64 -16.01
C LYS A 108 25.17 -0.15 -17.08
N ALA A 109 26.06 -1.00 -17.59
CA ALA A 109 27.24 -0.59 -18.36
C ALA A 109 26.99 0.02 -19.76
N SER A 110 25.76 0.41 -20.11
CA SER A 110 25.44 0.97 -21.44
C SER A 110 24.26 1.95 -21.49
N GLN A 111 23.72 2.42 -20.36
CA GLN A 111 22.52 3.27 -20.36
C GLN A 111 22.61 4.45 -19.39
N ALA A 112 22.31 5.65 -19.90
CA ALA A 112 22.05 6.82 -19.06
C ALA A 112 20.62 6.71 -18.49
N LEU A 113 20.47 5.98 -17.38
CA LEU A 113 19.20 5.76 -16.71
C LEU A 113 18.98 6.79 -15.60
N THR A 114 17.72 7.13 -15.35
CA THR A 114 17.31 7.91 -14.17
C THR A 114 17.51 7.09 -12.90
N GLU A 115 17.60 7.74 -11.73
CA GLU A 115 17.74 7.06 -10.44
C GLU A 115 16.61 6.04 -10.19
N THR A 116 15.37 6.39 -10.57
CA THR A 116 14.21 5.48 -10.50
C THR A 116 14.39 4.26 -11.40
N ALA A 117 14.80 4.45 -12.65
CA ALA A 117 15.01 3.34 -13.59
C ALA A 117 16.16 2.42 -13.13
N LEU A 118 17.19 2.97 -12.48
CA LEU A 118 18.26 2.19 -11.85
C LEU A 118 17.73 1.34 -10.69
N ALA A 119 16.89 1.90 -9.83
CA ALA A 119 16.31 1.16 -8.70
C ALA A 119 15.40 0.01 -9.15
N ILE A 120 14.59 0.23 -10.20
CA ILE A 120 13.77 -0.81 -10.84
C ILE A 120 14.67 -1.93 -11.37
N LEU A 121 15.74 -1.58 -12.10
CA LEU A 121 16.66 -2.55 -12.67
C LEU A 121 17.38 -3.35 -11.57
N ASP A 122 17.86 -2.69 -10.51
CA ASP A 122 18.56 -3.35 -9.41
C ASP A 122 17.68 -4.37 -8.69
N GLN A 123 16.41 -4.02 -8.45
CA GLN A 123 15.41 -4.93 -7.87
C GLN A 123 15.15 -6.12 -8.80
N LYS A 124 14.99 -5.87 -10.11
CA LYS A 124 14.79 -6.93 -11.11
C LYS A 124 15.96 -7.92 -11.17
N ILE A 125 17.20 -7.42 -11.16
CA ILE A 125 18.40 -8.27 -11.15
C ILE A 125 18.45 -9.13 -9.89
N ALA A 126 18.04 -8.61 -8.73
CA ALA A 126 17.97 -9.39 -7.50
C ALA A 126 16.97 -10.57 -7.63
N PHE A 127 15.79 -10.33 -8.20
CA PHE A 127 14.84 -11.41 -8.51
C PHE A 127 15.44 -12.47 -9.45
N GLU A 128 16.06 -12.05 -10.55
CA GLU A 128 16.66 -12.98 -11.53
C GLU A 128 17.73 -13.90 -10.89
N ILE A 129 18.56 -13.35 -10.00
CA ILE A 129 19.56 -14.16 -9.28
C ILE A 129 18.89 -15.13 -8.30
N ILE A 130 17.87 -14.67 -7.56
CA ILE A 130 17.11 -15.51 -6.63
C ILE A 130 16.48 -16.67 -7.40
N ASP A 131 15.80 -16.42 -8.52
CA ASP A 131 15.14 -17.44 -9.33
C ASP A 131 16.12 -18.44 -9.95
N ALA A 132 17.29 -17.97 -10.41
CA ALA A 132 18.36 -18.84 -10.88
C ALA A 132 18.86 -19.78 -9.78
N LYS A 133 19.07 -19.26 -8.55
CA LYS A 133 19.50 -20.08 -7.40
C LYS A 133 18.41 -21.02 -6.93
N LYS A 134 17.14 -20.61 -6.92
CA LYS A 134 15.98 -21.48 -6.63
C LYS A 134 15.86 -22.62 -7.63
N SER A 135 16.03 -22.35 -8.92
CA SER A 135 16.01 -23.36 -9.97
C SER A 135 17.16 -24.37 -9.79
N LYS A 136 18.35 -23.89 -9.42
CA LYS A 136 19.49 -24.76 -9.08
C LYS A 136 19.22 -25.57 -7.81
N TYR A 137 18.61 -24.97 -6.79
CA TYR A 137 18.21 -25.67 -5.57
C TYR A 137 17.24 -26.81 -5.88
N ALA A 138 16.19 -26.54 -6.66
CA ALA A 138 15.18 -27.52 -7.05
C ALA A 138 15.75 -28.69 -7.87
N SER A 139 16.73 -28.42 -8.74
CA SER A 139 17.41 -29.49 -9.50
C SER A 139 18.46 -30.26 -8.69
N THR A 140 19.01 -29.66 -7.63
CA THR A 140 19.99 -30.32 -6.74
C THR A 140 19.32 -31.15 -5.66
N ALA A 141 18.13 -30.74 -5.18
CA ALA A 141 17.43 -31.37 -4.07
C ALA A 141 17.16 -32.89 -4.24
N PRO A 142 16.76 -33.42 -5.41
CA PRO A 142 16.59 -34.86 -5.58
C PRO A 142 17.88 -35.67 -5.40
N LEU A 143 19.04 -35.08 -5.69
CA LEU A 143 20.33 -35.77 -5.67
C LEU A 143 20.77 -36.15 -4.25
N ILE A 144 20.35 -35.40 -3.23
CA ILE A 144 20.74 -35.68 -1.85
C ILE A 144 20.11 -36.98 -1.34
N TYR A 145 18.99 -37.40 -1.91
CA TYR A 145 18.26 -38.61 -1.51
C TYR A 145 18.79 -39.89 -2.20
N GLY A 146 19.94 -39.83 -2.87
CA GLY A 146 20.51 -40.95 -3.62
C GLY A 146 20.89 -42.19 -2.78
N LEU A 147 20.90 -42.09 -1.45
CA LEU A 147 21.11 -43.22 -0.54
C LEU A 147 19.83 -43.53 0.23
N TYR A 148 19.10 -44.55 -0.21
CA TYR A 148 17.89 -45.09 0.43
C TYR A 148 16.77 -44.06 0.64
N ASP A 149 16.65 -43.07 -0.23
CA ASP A 149 15.70 -41.96 -0.11
C ASP A 149 15.81 -41.19 1.22
N GLN A 150 17.03 -41.17 1.79
CA GLN A 150 17.34 -40.50 3.05
C GLN A 150 18.32 -39.36 2.86
N SER A 151 18.04 -38.25 3.54
CA SER A 151 18.93 -37.09 3.59
C SER A 151 20.24 -37.49 4.26
N PRO A 152 21.40 -37.09 3.71
CA PRO A 152 22.69 -37.44 4.29
C PRO A 152 23.02 -36.60 5.52
N PHE A 153 22.30 -35.50 5.77
CA PHE A 153 22.47 -34.72 6.99
C PHE A 153 22.20 -35.58 8.22
N TYR A 154 23.21 -35.68 9.09
CA TYR A 154 23.23 -36.50 10.33
C TYR A 154 23.16 -38.03 10.14
N LEU A 155 22.83 -38.52 8.95
CA LEU A 155 22.72 -39.94 8.64
C LEU A 155 23.87 -40.48 7.78
N MET A 156 24.71 -39.62 7.19
CA MET A 156 25.73 -40.03 6.20
C MET A 156 26.56 -41.24 6.65
N GLU A 157 27.07 -41.23 7.89
CA GLU A 157 27.87 -42.35 8.42
C GLU A 157 27.09 -43.68 8.49
N ASN A 158 25.78 -43.64 8.77
CA ASN A 158 24.94 -44.83 8.79
C ASN A 158 24.60 -45.31 7.37
N LEU A 159 24.31 -44.37 6.46
CA LEU A 159 24.00 -44.67 5.06
C LEU A 159 25.20 -45.29 4.34
N THR A 160 26.40 -44.72 4.52
CA THR A 160 27.63 -45.23 3.92
C THR A 160 28.01 -46.59 4.49
N TYR A 161 27.86 -46.80 5.80
CA TYR A 161 28.10 -48.10 6.42
C TYR A 161 27.17 -49.18 5.87
N THR A 162 25.88 -48.88 5.76
CA THR A 162 24.87 -49.82 5.24
C THR A 162 25.17 -50.17 3.79
N LYS A 163 25.40 -49.16 2.95
CA LYS A 163 25.72 -49.36 1.53
C LYS A 163 27.03 -50.10 1.32
N LEU A 164 28.06 -49.80 2.11
CA LEU A 164 29.34 -50.50 2.02
C LEU A 164 29.18 -51.98 2.37
N ARG A 165 28.42 -52.32 3.41
CA ARG A 165 28.15 -53.72 3.77
C ARG A 165 27.43 -54.46 2.63
N GLU A 166 26.43 -53.85 2.02
CA GLU A 166 25.73 -54.42 0.87
C GLU A 166 26.67 -54.62 -0.34
N THR A 167 27.50 -53.62 -0.64
CA THR A 167 28.50 -53.69 -1.72
C THR A 167 29.49 -54.82 -1.49
N LEU A 168 30.01 -54.96 -0.27
CA LEU A 168 30.94 -56.04 0.10
C LEU A 168 30.28 -57.43 0.09
N ALA A 169 28.96 -57.50 0.29
CA ALA A 169 28.18 -58.73 0.19
C ALA A 169 27.69 -59.03 -1.23
N SER A 170 27.96 -58.15 -2.21
CA SER A 170 27.51 -58.33 -3.60
C SER A 170 28.31 -59.40 -4.35
N SER A 171 27.80 -59.83 -5.50
CA SER A 171 28.49 -60.82 -6.35
C SER A 171 29.77 -60.29 -7.01
N ASP A 172 29.97 -58.97 -7.06
CA ASP A 172 31.17 -58.33 -7.62
C ASP A 172 31.61 -57.11 -6.77
N PRO A 173 32.17 -57.34 -5.56
CA PRO A 173 32.51 -56.26 -4.64
C PRO A 173 33.59 -55.30 -5.17
N ILE A 174 34.52 -55.79 -6.00
CA ILE A 174 35.68 -55.01 -6.44
C ILE A 174 35.24 -53.91 -7.42
N ASN A 175 34.41 -54.25 -8.41
CA ASN A 175 33.91 -53.28 -9.37
C ASN A 175 32.86 -52.35 -8.73
N ASN A 176 32.00 -52.88 -7.86
CA ASN A 176 30.94 -52.10 -7.22
C ASN A 176 31.44 -51.13 -6.12
N LEU A 177 32.66 -51.33 -5.61
CA LEU A 177 33.22 -50.46 -4.57
C LEU A 177 33.48 -49.05 -5.11
N GLY A 178 34.05 -48.93 -6.31
CA GLY A 178 34.31 -47.62 -6.93
C GLY A 178 33.04 -46.80 -7.15
N ASP A 179 31.97 -47.47 -7.58
CA ASP A 179 30.65 -46.84 -7.77
C ASP A 179 30.06 -46.37 -6.43
N ALA A 180 30.24 -47.14 -5.36
CA ALA A 180 29.76 -46.76 -4.03
C ALA A 180 30.48 -45.51 -3.50
N TYR A 181 31.81 -45.42 -3.63
CA TYR A 181 32.55 -44.21 -3.24
C TYR A 181 32.14 -42.99 -4.07
N THR A 182 31.97 -43.16 -5.38
CA THR A 182 31.48 -42.07 -6.26
C THR A 182 30.09 -41.59 -5.83
N LEU A 183 29.19 -42.52 -5.48
CA LEU A 183 27.86 -42.19 -4.98
C LEU A 183 27.94 -41.41 -3.66
N TYR A 184 28.77 -41.83 -2.70
CA TYR A 184 28.94 -41.13 -1.42
C TYR A 184 29.38 -39.69 -1.61
N ASP A 185 30.40 -39.47 -2.42
CA ASP A 185 30.93 -38.13 -2.70
C ASP A 185 29.89 -37.27 -3.42
N SER A 186 29.16 -37.84 -4.39
CA SER A 186 28.12 -37.12 -5.13
C SER A 186 26.97 -36.65 -4.23
N VAL A 187 26.49 -37.53 -3.35
CA VAL A 187 25.40 -37.24 -2.40
C VAL A 187 25.84 -36.18 -1.39
N TRP A 188 27.05 -36.31 -0.85
CA TRP A 188 27.55 -35.34 0.13
C TRP A 188 27.84 -33.97 -0.48
N ARG A 189 28.43 -33.92 -1.69
CA ARG A 189 28.63 -32.66 -2.43
C ARG A 189 27.31 -32.00 -2.78
N ALA A 190 26.31 -32.76 -3.21
CA ALA A 190 24.96 -32.24 -3.46
C ALA A 190 24.34 -31.63 -2.19
N ALA A 191 24.52 -32.28 -1.03
CA ALA A 191 24.01 -31.77 0.24
C ALA A 191 24.68 -30.45 0.65
N GLN A 192 26.01 -30.36 0.52
CA GLN A 192 26.73 -29.13 0.81
C GLN A 192 26.40 -27.99 -0.18
N GLU A 193 26.16 -28.32 -1.46
CA GLU A 193 25.67 -27.34 -2.44
C GLU A 193 24.26 -26.85 -2.10
N LEU A 194 23.36 -27.75 -1.68
CA LEU A 194 21.99 -27.40 -1.28
C LEU A 194 21.98 -26.45 -0.08
N LYS A 195 22.87 -26.68 0.90
CA LYS A 195 23.12 -25.77 2.03
C LYS A 195 23.63 -24.41 1.55
N ALA A 196 24.61 -24.37 0.66
CA ALA A 196 25.14 -23.11 0.12
C ALA A 196 24.06 -22.30 -0.62
N LEU A 197 23.25 -22.96 -1.44
CA LEU A 197 22.15 -22.33 -2.17
C LEU A 197 21.07 -21.79 -1.23
N SER A 198 20.67 -22.57 -0.22
CA SER A 198 19.73 -22.14 0.82
C SER A 198 20.18 -20.86 1.50
N LEU A 199 21.45 -20.78 1.92
CA LEU A 199 22.00 -19.63 2.62
C LEU A 199 22.14 -18.41 1.68
N SER A 200 22.59 -18.61 0.44
CA SER A 200 22.67 -17.52 -0.55
C SER A 200 21.30 -16.91 -0.87
N ILE A 201 20.23 -17.72 -0.95
CA ILE A 201 18.87 -17.20 -1.19
C ILE A 201 18.40 -16.35 0.00
N ASP A 202 18.65 -16.78 1.24
CA ASP A 202 18.33 -15.98 2.44
C ASP A 202 19.06 -14.63 2.45
N ILE A 203 20.35 -14.60 2.07
CA ILE A 203 21.14 -13.37 1.94
C ILE A 203 20.54 -12.43 0.89
N LEU A 204 20.25 -12.94 -0.31
CA LEU A 204 19.70 -12.13 -1.41
C LEU A 204 18.32 -11.58 -1.08
N THR A 205 17.49 -12.37 -0.41
CA THR A 205 16.13 -11.97 -0.01
C THR A 205 16.17 -10.79 0.97
N LYS A 206 17.14 -10.77 1.90
CA LYS A 206 17.37 -9.61 2.78
C LYS A 206 17.77 -8.36 2.01
N LYS A 207 18.60 -8.49 0.96
CA LYS A 207 18.97 -7.37 0.08
C LYS A 207 17.78 -6.88 -0.75
N LEU A 208 16.96 -7.79 -1.26
CA LEU A 208 15.77 -7.46 -2.06
C LEU A 208 14.80 -6.57 -1.28
N SER A 209 14.55 -6.85 0.00
CA SER A 209 13.72 -5.98 0.86
C SER A 209 14.27 -4.54 0.95
N GLY A 210 15.60 -4.38 1.07
CA GLY A 210 16.24 -3.07 1.07
C GLY A 210 16.10 -2.32 -0.27
N LEU A 211 16.28 -3.02 -1.40
CA LEU A 211 16.10 -2.46 -2.74
C LEU A 211 14.65 -2.01 -2.97
N ALA A 212 13.68 -2.80 -2.53
CA ALA A 212 12.26 -2.48 -2.62
C ALA A 212 11.92 -1.18 -1.85
N LYS A 213 12.42 -1.03 -0.62
CA LYS A 213 12.23 0.19 0.19
C LYS A 213 12.88 1.42 -0.46
N ALA A 214 14.08 1.26 -1.04
CA ALA A 214 14.77 2.34 -1.75
C ALA A 214 13.99 2.79 -3.00
N ARG A 215 13.51 1.83 -3.81
CA ARG A 215 12.66 2.09 -4.98
C ARG A 215 11.39 2.86 -4.59
N GLN A 216 10.68 2.38 -3.57
CA GLN A 216 9.45 3.01 -3.08
C GLN A 216 9.68 4.48 -2.66
N THR A 217 10.83 4.78 -2.06
CA THR A 217 11.19 6.14 -1.64
C THR A 217 11.43 7.08 -2.83
N LEU A 218 12.09 6.59 -3.89
CA LEU A 218 12.35 7.37 -5.10
C LEU A 218 11.07 7.65 -5.90
N GLU A 219 10.11 6.74 -5.85
CA GLU A 219 8.84 6.82 -6.60
C GLU A 219 7.71 7.53 -5.82
N ALA A 220 7.99 8.03 -4.61
CA ALA A 220 7.02 8.68 -3.73
C ALA A 220 6.49 10.04 -4.23
N ASN A 221 7.09 10.63 -5.26
CA ASN A 221 6.78 11.97 -5.75
C ASN A 221 5.63 12.03 -6.78
N LEU A 222 5.08 10.88 -7.19
CA LEU A 222 3.93 10.84 -8.09
C LEU A 222 2.68 11.33 -7.36
N ALA A 223 2.04 12.36 -7.90
CA ALA A 223 0.78 12.86 -7.37
C ALA A 223 -0.29 11.76 -7.44
N GLU A 224 -1.05 11.57 -6.35
CA GLU A 224 -2.10 10.54 -6.22
C GLU A 224 -3.17 10.58 -7.33
N HIS A 225 -3.27 11.68 -8.08
CA HIS A 225 -4.25 11.88 -9.15
C HIS A 225 -3.73 11.52 -10.57
N ASP A 226 -2.47 11.13 -10.71
CA ASP A 226 -1.86 10.76 -11.99
C ASP A 226 -2.27 9.33 -12.41
N PRO A 227 -2.74 9.07 -13.65
CA PRO A 227 -2.98 7.71 -14.13
C PRO A 227 -1.78 6.75 -13.99
N GLY A 228 -0.55 7.29 -14.07
CA GLY A 228 0.69 6.56 -13.82
C GLY A 228 0.85 6.07 -12.37
N TRP A 229 0.23 6.77 -11.40
CA TRP A 229 0.22 6.35 -10.01
C TRP A 229 -0.48 5.00 -9.83
N ALA A 230 -1.65 4.81 -10.45
CA ALA A 230 -2.42 3.56 -10.33
C ALA A 230 -1.68 2.37 -10.94
N ASN A 231 -1.05 2.57 -12.10
CA ASN A 231 -0.26 1.52 -12.75
C ASN A 231 0.95 1.11 -11.91
N LEU A 232 1.67 2.08 -11.35
CA LEU A 232 2.81 1.83 -10.46
C LEU A 232 2.40 1.03 -9.22
N HIS A 233 1.29 1.40 -8.57
CA HIS A 233 0.84 0.71 -7.36
C HIS A 233 0.34 -0.70 -7.64
N ASN A 234 -0.28 -0.94 -8.81
CA ASN A 234 -0.61 -2.30 -9.26
C ASN A 234 0.66 -3.13 -9.53
N GLU A 235 1.73 -2.53 -10.04
CA GLU A 235 3.02 -3.20 -10.19
C GLU A 235 3.62 -3.58 -8.83
N TYR A 236 3.58 -2.67 -7.85
CA TYR A 236 4.04 -2.98 -6.49
C TYR A 236 3.30 -4.15 -5.85
N LEU A 237 1.98 -4.23 -6.03
CA LEU A 237 1.21 -5.36 -5.50
C LEU A 237 1.65 -6.70 -6.11
N LYS A 238 2.05 -6.72 -7.39
CA LYS A 238 2.63 -7.92 -8.02
C LYS A 238 3.99 -8.27 -7.43
N VAL A 239 4.87 -7.28 -7.31
CA VAL A 239 6.20 -7.44 -6.71
C VAL A 239 6.09 -7.96 -5.27
N ILE A 240 5.14 -7.45 -4.48
CA ILE A 240 4.88 -7.94 -3.13
C ILE A 240 4.41 -9.40 -3.13
N ALA A 241 3.58 -9.81 -4.10
CA ALA A 241 3.15 -11.20 -4.23
C ALA A 241 4.33 -12.14 -4.59
N ASP A 242 5.23 -11.72 -5.48
CA ASP A 242 6.45 -12.47 -5.82
C ASP A 242 7.39 -12.58 -4.60
N GLU A 243 7.57 -11.50 -3.85
CA GLU A 243 8.35 -11.51 -2.60
C GLU A 243 7.74 -12.45 -1.55
N LEU A 244 6.39 -12.47 -1.42
CA LEU A 244 5.68 -13.37 -0.51
C LEU A 244 5.97 -14.84 -0.84
N GLU A 245 5.91 -15.21 -2.12
CA GLU A 245 6.20 -16.57 -2.56
C GLU A 245 7.64 -16.98 -2.17
N ILE A 246 8.61 -16.09 -2.35
CA ILE A 246 10.01 -16.31 -1.95
C ILE A 246 10.11 -16.52 -0.42
N GLN A 247 9.45 -15.69 0.39
CA GLN A 247 9.47 -15.83 1.86
C GLN A 247 8.90 -17.18 2.32
N VAL A 248 7.79 -17.61 1.72
CA VAL A 248 7.18 -18.91 2.05
C VAL A 248 8.11 -20.06 1.65
N GLN A 249 8.74 -19.99 0.48
CA GLN A 249 9.63 -21.05 0.01
C GLN A 249 10.95 -21.17 0.81
N LEU A 250 11.36 -20.11 1.52
CA LEU A 250 12.49 -20.15 2.45
C LEU A 250 12.23 -20.99 3.70
N LEU A 251 10.95 -21.20 4.07
CA LEU A 251 10.62 -22.12 5.15
C LEU A 251 10.99 -23.58 4.76
N PRO A 252 11.36 -24.42 5.73
CA PRO A 252 11.36 -25.88 5.57
C PRO A 252 10.02 -26.38 5.02
N GLU A 253 10.05 -27.37 4.13
CA GLU A 253 8.85 -27.86 3.42
C GLU A 253 7.71 -28.24 4.38
N TYR A 254 8.03 -28.89 5.49
CA TYR A 254 7.02 -29.28 6.46
C TYR A 254 6.34 -28.10 7.16
N LEU A 255 7.03 -26.96 7.32
CA LEU A 255 6.43 -25.74 7.87
C LEU A 255 5.60 -25.01 6.81
N GLN A 256 5.95 -25.14 5.53
CA GLN A 256 5.11 -24.62 4.44
C GLN A 256 3.77 -25.36 4.38
N VAL A 257 3.80 -26.69 4.48
CA VAL A 257 2.59 -27.53 4.50
C VAL A 257 1.71 -27.19 5.70
N GLU A 258 2.32 -27.01 6.88
CA GLU A 258 1.61 -26.63 8.09
C GLU A 258 0.98 -25.23 7.98
N LEU A 259 1.73 -24.25 7.47
CA LEU A 259 1.23 -22.90 7.20
C LEU A 259 0.03 -22.93 6.25
N ALA A 260 0.15 -23.64 5.11
CA ALA A 260 -0.92 -23.75 4.13
C ALA A 260 -2.16 -24.44 4.72
N SER A 261 -1.97 -25.48 5.53
CA SER A 261 -3.06 -26.18 6.20
C SER A 261 -3.79 -25.31 7.23
N LEU A 262 -3.08 -24.46 7.97
CA LEU A 262 -3.65 -23.62 9.02
C LEU A 262 -4.26 -22.32 8.48
N ALA A 263 -3.67 -21.74 7.44
CA ALA A 263 -4.18 -20.52 6.81
C ALA A 263 -5.50 -20.78 6.05
N GLY A 264 -5.69 -21.99 5.50
CA GLY A 264 -6.87 -22.34 4.72
C GLY A 264 -6.88 -21.71 3.33
N SER A 265 -8.08 -21.45 2.79
CA SER A 265 -8.22 -20.90 1.43
C SER A 265 -7.92 -19.40 1.40
N VAL A 266 -7.02 -19.00 0.51
CA VAL A 266 -6.71 -17.59 0.19
C VAL A 266 -7.47 -17.08 -1.04
N VAL A 267 -8.33 -17.91 -1.64
CA VAL A 267 -9.07 -17.56 -2.87
C VAL A 267 -10.02 -16.39 -2.61
N GLY A 268 -9.88 -15.31 -3.39
CA GLY A 268 -10.73 -14.12 -3.30
C GLY A 268 -10.30 -13.10 -2.25
N LEU A 269 -9.24 -13.37 -1.48
CA LEU A 269 -8.62 -12.39 -0.59
C LEU A 269 -7.79 -11.39 -1.39
N THR A 270 -7.77 -10.13 -0.94
CA THR A 270 -6.84 -9.13 -1.47
C THR A 270 -5.40 -9.45 -1.04
N PRO A 271 -4.37 -8.89 -1.70
CA PRO A 271 -2.97 -9.13 -1.32
C PRO A 271 -2.66 -8.76 0.14
N ASP A 272 -3.19 -7.65 0.65
CA ASP A 272 -3.03 -7.22 2.04
C ASP A 272 -3.72 -8.18 3.03
N GLN A 273 -4.93 -8.67 2.70
CA GLN A 273 -5.63 -9.67 3.51
C GLN A 273 -4.87 -11.00 3.57
N THR A 274 -4.30 -11.43 2.43
CA THR A 274 -3.50 -12.66 2.34
C THR A 274 -2.25 -12.57 3.22
N LEU A 275 -1.53 -11.44 3.16
CA LEU A 275 -0.35 -11.19 3.98
C LEU A 275 -0.68 -11.17 5.48
N MET A 276 -1.78 -10.52 5.87
CA MET A 276 -2.23 -10.49 7.27
C MET A 276 -2.65 -11.88 7.78
N LEU A 277 -3.32 -12.68 6.94
CA LEU A 277 -3.68 -14.05 7.28
C LEU A 277 -2.43 -14.92 7.53
N TYR A 278 -1.44 -14.86 6.63
CA TYR A 278 -0.20 -15.62 6.79
C TYR A 278 0.60 -15.14 7.99
N LYS A 279 0.70 -13.82 8.23
CA LYS A 279 1.33 -13.26 9.43
C LYS A 279 0.69 -13.83 10.70
N ASN A 280 -0.63 -13.70 10.84
CA ASN A 280 -1.35 -14.17 12.04
C ASN A 280 -1.19 -15.69 12.23
N THR A 281 -1.18 -16.45 11.13
CA THR A 281 -0.97 -17.90 11.17
C THR A 281 0.44 -18.25 11.64
N LEU A 282 1.47 -17.56 11.12
CA LEU A 282 2.86 -17.74 11.54
C LEU A 282 3.06 -17.37 13.01
N GLU A 283 2.49 -16.26 13.48
CA GLU A 283 2.54 -15.87 14.90
C GLU A 283 1.96 -16.96 15.81
N LYS A 284 0.84 -17.57 15.41
CA LYS A 284 0.25 -18.71 16.13
C LYS A 284 1.18 -19.93 16.11
N MET A 285 1.74 -20.29 14.96
CA MET A 285 2.69 -21.41 14.84
C MET A 285 3.95 -21.20 15.69
N ILE A 286 4.45 -19.95 15.80
CA ILE A 286 5.58 -19.60 16.66
C ILE A 286 5.23 -19.89 18.12
N VAL A 287 4.09 -19.40 18.61
CA VAL A 287 3.65 -19.62 19.99
C VAL A 287 3.51 -21.12 20.29
N GLU A 288 2.86 -21.88 19.41
CA GLU A 288 2.66 -23.32 19.58
C GLU A 288 3.99 -24.08 19.55
N THR A 289 4.88 -23.74 18.61
CA THR A 289 6.21 -24.36 18.50
C THR A 289 7.08 -24.08 19.73
N MET A 290 7.09 -22.84 20.22
CA MET A 290 7.83 -22.46 21.42
C MET A 290 7.28 -23.14 22.67
N ALA A 291 5.96 -23.24 22.81
CA ALA A 291 5.33 -23.93 23.94
C ALA A 291 5.62 -25.44 23.96
N ALA A 292 5.89 -26.04 22.79
CA ALA A 292 6.22 -27.46 22.67
C ALA A 292 7.69 -27.81 22.99
N ILE A 293 8.56 -26.81 23.21
CA ILE A 293 9.98 -27.03 23.55
C ILE A 293 10.08 -27.66 24.94
N LYS A 294 10.79 -28.80 25.01
CA LYS A 294 11.08 -29.51 26.27
C LYS A 294 12.54 -29.34 26.68
N PRO A 295 12.87 -29.45 27.98
CA PRO A 295 14.26 -29.49 28.44
C PRO A 295 15.06 -30.64 27.81
N ILE A 296 16.37 -30.45 27.69
CA ILE A 296 17.27 -31.49 27.16
C ILE A 296 17.63 -32.46 28.28
N ASP A 297 17.23 -33.72 28.12
CA ASP A 297 17.64 -34.80 29.01
C ASP A 297 18.97 -35.43 28.54
N PRO A 298 19.94 -35.70 29.43
CA PRO A 298 21.17 -36.36 29.05
C PRO A 298 20.91 -37.81 28.61
N PRO A 299 21.61 -38.32 27.59
CA PRO A 299 21.49 -39.71 27.20
C PRO A 299 21.88 -40.65 28.34
N LEU A 300 21.25 -41.83 28.39
CA LEU A 300 21.60 -42.87 29.34
C LEU A 300 23.08 -43.27 29.21
N ALA A 301 23.77 -43.37 30.35
CA ALA A 301 25.13 -43.86 30.40
C ALA A 301 25.18 -45.34 29.97
N ILE A 302 26.17 -45.70 29.16
CA ILE A 302 26.31 -47.08 28.67
C ILE A 302 27.37 -47.84 29.46
N ASN A 303 27.11 -49.11 29.75
CA ASN A 303 28.09 -50.02 30.35
C ASN A 303 28.74 -50.88 29.25
N ARG A 304 30.03 -50.67 29.01
CA ARG A 304 30.83 -51.49 28.10
C ARG A 304 31.90 -52.23 28.91
N ASN A 305 31.71 -53.53 29.12
CA ASN A 305 32.64 -54.41 29.85
C ASN A 305 33.05 -53.87 31.24
N GLY A 306 32.10 -53.26 31.98
CA GLY A 306 32.35 -52.69 33.31
C GLY A 306 32.75 -51.21 33.33
N LEU A 307 33.00 -50.60 32.16
CA LEU A 307 33.23 -49.16 32.03
C LEU A 307 31.90 -48.43 31.78
N MET A 308 31.55 -47.50 32.67
CA MET A 308 30.43 -46.57 32.46
C MET A 308 30.88 -45.40 31.59
N ILE A 309 30.27 -45.24 30.43
CA ILE A 309 30.52 -44.12 29.51
C ILE A 309 29.34 -43.17 29.59
N TYR A 310 29.63 -41.93 29.96
CA TYR A 310 28.67 -40.83 30.00
C TYR A 310 28.74 -40.03 28.70
N TYR A 311 27.58 -39.61 28.20
CA TYR A 311 27.49 -38.75 27.03
C TYR A 311 27.10 -37.34 27.46
N PRO A 312 27.59 -36.29 26.76
CA PRO A 312 27.08 -34.94 26.95
C PRO A 312 25.59 -34.88 26.61
N ALA A 313 24.86 -33.97 27.26
CA ALA A 313 23.44 -33.78 26.97
C ALA A 313 23.20 -33.30 25.53
N ALA A 314 24.10 -32.46 25.01
CA ALA A 314 24.03 -31.95 23.64
C ALA A 314 24.79 -32.84 22.65
N ASN A 315 24.24 -33.01 21.45
CA ASN A 315 24.95 -33.64 20.34
C ASN A 315 25.88 -32.60 19.67
N PRO A 316 27.22 -32.79 19.69
CA PRO A 316 28.15 -31.83 19.09
C PRO A 316 28.07 -31.75 17.56
N ARG A 317 27.38 -32.69 16.90
CA ARG A 317 27.17 -32.69 15.43
C ARG A 317 25.89 -31.97 15.00
N VAL A 318 25.01 -31.60 15.93
CA VAL A 318 23.75 -30.90 15.67
C VAL A 318 23.77 -29.59 16.44
N THR A 319 24.34 -28.56 15.81
CA THR A 319 24.58 -27.25 16.41
C THR A 319 23.87 -26.15 15.62
N PRO A 320 22.93 -25.41 16.22
CA PRO A 320 22.34 -24.22 15.61
C PRO A 320 23.38 -23.13 15.29
N PRO A 321 23.11 -22.22 14.33
CA PRO A 321 21.93 -22.18 13.47
C PRO A 321 21.98 -23.21 12.33
N LEU A 322 20.85 -23.80 11.98
CA LEU A 322 20.72 -24.78 10.90
C LEU A 322 20.21 -24.12 9.61
N SER A 323 20.74 -24.54 8.46
CA SER A 323 20.15 -24.22 7.15
C SER A 323 18.84 -24.99 6.93
N LYS A 324 18.06 -24.59 5.92
CA LYS A 324 16.80 -25.26 5.55
C LYS A 324 16.97 -26.79 5.37
N PRO A 325 17.90 -27.27 4.52
CA PRO A 325 18.04 -28.71 4.29
C PRO A 325 18.62 -29.48 5.50
N GLU A 326 19.40 -28.81 6.36
CA GLU A 326 19.84 -29.40 7.63
C GLU A 326 18.67 -29.61 8.59
N LEU A 327 17.76 -28.63 8.71
CA LEU A 327 16.59 -28.75 9.58
C LEU A 327 15.60 -29.82 9.09
N GLU A 328 15.42 -29.94 7.77
CA GLU A 328 14.64 -31.02 7.14
C GLU A 328 15.28 -32.40 7.40
N GLY A 329 16.62 -32.49 7.28
CA GLY A 329 17.37 -33.69 7.64
C GLY A 329 17.25 -34.07 9.12
N LEU A 330 17.25 -33.07 10.03
CA LEU A 330 17.04 -33.31 11.46
C LEU A 330 15.63 -33.85 11.74
N LYS A 331 14.61 -33.33 11.05
CA LYS A 331 13.24 -33.86 11.15
C LYS A 331 13.18 -35.32 10.71
N GLN A 332 13.83 -35.66 9.59
CA GLN A 332 13.90 -37.05 9.13
C GLN A 332 14.65 -37.94 10.12
N LEU A 333 15.76 -37.48 10.69
CA LEU A 333 16.50 -38.21 11.73
C LEU A 333 15.59 -38.55 12.92
N ILE A 334 14.87 -37.57 13.46
CA ILE A 334 13.96 -37.77 14.60
C ILE A 334 12.86 -38.77 14.24
N TYR A 335 12.28 -38.67 13.05
CA TYR A 335 11.30 -39.65 12.56
C TYR A 335 11.88 -41.07 12.55
N LEU A 336 13.09 -41.25 12.04
CA LEU A 336 13.75 -42.56 12.02
C LEU A 336 14.08 -43.08 13.43
N GLN A 337 14.54 -42.21 14.34
CA GLN A 337 14.81 -42.59 15.74
C GLN A 337 13.56 -43.07 16.49
N GLN A 338 12.38 -42.58 16.10
CA GLN A 338 11.11 -42.94 16.74
C GLN A 338 10.42 -44.14 16.11
N ASN A 339 10.62 -44.36 14.81
CA ASN A 339 9.83 -45.31 14.01
C ASN A 339 10.64 -46.49 13.45
N THR A 340 11.96 -46.54 13.68
CA THR A 340 12.83 -47.60 13.18
C THR A 340 13.76 -48.14 14.27
N ALA A 341 14.64 -49.09 13.91
CA ALA A 341 15.68 -49.59 14.81
C ALA A 341 16.83 -48.58 15.05
N LEU A 342 16.77 -47.38 14.46
CA LEU A 342 17.75 -46.32 14.70
C LEU A 342 17.73 -45.89 16.18
N GLY A 343 18.91 -45.72 16.78
CA GLY A 343 19.02 -45.49 18.22
C GLY A 343 18.55 -44.10 18.65
N VAL A 344 17.94 -44.03 19.83
CA VAL A 344 17.35 -42.80 20.41
C VAL A 344 18.35 -41.89 21.14
N ARG A 345 19.66 -42.07 20.92
CA ARG A 345 20.69 -41.23 21.57
C ARG A 345 20.50 -39.77 21.14
N TRP A 346 20.54 -38.86 22.12
CA TRP A 346 20.33 -37.41 21.93
C TRP A 346 18.97 -37.02 21.34
N LEU A 347 17.96 -37.90 21.36
CA LEU A 347 16.62 -37.60 20.84
C LEU A 347 16.01 -36.33 21.48
N SER A 348 16.19 -36.14 22.79
CA SER A 348 15.78 -34.92 23.51
C SER A 348 16.45 -33.65 22.99
N HIS A 349 17.76 -33.70 22.72
CA HIS A 349 18.52 -32.59 22.12
C HIS A 349 18.09 -32.32 20.68
N HIS A 350 17.92 -33.37 19.86
CA HIS A 350 17.46 -33.22 18.48
C HIS A 350 16.07 -32.57 18.42
N ASP A 351 15.14 -33.04 19.26
CA ASP A 351 13.79 -32.50 19.37
C ASP A 351 13.79 -31.03 19.82
N PHE A 352 14.64 -30.68 20.79
CA PHE A 352 14.86 -29.31 21.21
C PHE A 352 15.35 -28.43 20.05
N VAL A 353 16.40 -28.86 19.33
CA VAL A 353 16.98 -28.10 18.21
C VAL A 353 15.98 -27.96 17.05
N LEU A 354 15.26 -29.04 16.70
CA LEU A 354 14.24 -29.01 15.65
C LEU A 354 13.20 -27.93 15.96
N LYS A 355 12.67 -27.91 17.18
CA LYS A 355 11.65 -26.93 17.58
C LYS A 355 12.21 -25.52 17.69
N SER A 356 13.39 -25.33 18.29
CA SER A 356 13.99 -24.00 18.42
C SER A 356 14.33 -23.38 17.07
N GLU A 357 14.89 -24.16 16.14
CA GLU A 357 15.18 -23.68 14.79
C GLU A 357 13.91 -23.52 13.96
N SER A 358 12.89 -24.38 14.12
CA SER A 358 11.58 -24.17 13.49
C SER A 358 10.97 -22.83 13.93
N ALA A 359 11.00 -22.52 15.23
CA ALA A 359 10.56 -21.23 15.74
C ALA A 359 11.36 -20.06 15.14
N ARG A 360 12.68 -20.22 14.95
CA ARG A 360 13.52 -19.21 14.29
C ARG A 360 13.14 -18.99 12.82
N PHE A 361 12.89 -20.06 12.05
CA PHE A 361 12.44 -19.96 10.65
C PHE A 361 11.06 -19.29 10.57
N LEU A 362 10.12 -19.67 11.43
CA LEU A 362 8.80 -19.06 11.50
C LEU A 362 8.88 -17.57 11.88
N ALA A 363 9.72 -17.21 12.86
CA ALA A 363 9.93 -15.82 13.26
C ALA A 363 10.53 -14.98 12.13
N ASN A 364 11.53 -15.51 11.41
CA ASN A 364 12.12 -14.84 10.25
C ASN A 364 11.08 -14.61 9.16
N ALA A 365 10.27 -15.62 8.83
CA ALA A 365 9.19 -15.49 7.84
C ALA A 365 8.11 -14.50 8.30
N SER A 366 7.72 -14.55 9.58
CA SER A 366 6.73 -13.63 10.17
C SER A 366 7.18 -12.17 10.11
N ASN A 367 8.45 -11.90 10.42
CA ASN A 367 9.03 -10.57 10.32
C ASN A 367 9.07 -10.08 8.88
N ALA A 368 9.54 -10.94 7.94
CA ALA A 368 9.58 -10.58 6.54
C ALA A 368 8.17 -10.30 5.97
N ILE A 369 7.20 -11.17 6.26
CA ILE A 369 5.79 -11.00 5.83
C ILE A 369 5.14 -9.78 6.51
N SER A 370 5.53 -9.43 7.74
CA SER A 370 5.07 -8.19 8.38
C SER A 370 5.54 -6.95 7.60
N ASP A 371 6.80 -6.90 7.19
CA ASP A 371 7.31 -5.83 6.32
C ASP A 371 6.55 -5.78 4.99
N LEU A 372 6.23 -6.94 4.38
CA LEU A 372 5.42 -7.00 3.16
C LEU A 372 4.01 -6.44 3.39
N ALA A 373 3.37 -6.82 4.51
CA ALA A 373 2.02 -6.41 4.89
C ALA A 373 1.93 -4.90 5.11
N GLU A 374 2.93 -4.28 5.75
CA GLU A 374 2.99 -2.84 5.94
C GLU A 374 3.04 -2.09 4.60
N ARG A 375 3.89 -2.52 3.65
CA ARG A 375 3.95 -1.92 2.31
C ARG A 375 2.64 -2.09 1.55
N ALA A 376 2.02 -3.26 1.61
CA ALA A 376 0.72 -3.51 0.98
C ALA A 376 -0.39 -2.63 1.58
N GLN A 377 -0.40 -2.45 2.91
CA GLN A 377 -1.36 -1.61 3.60
C GLN A 377 -1.20 -0.12 3.23
N GLN A 378 0.02 0.37 3.06
CA GLN A 378 0.27 1.73 2.59
C GLN A 378 -0.34 1.97 1.21
N ILE A 379 -0.16 1.02 0.28
CA ILE A 379 -0.73 1.06 -1.07
C ILE A 379 -2.26 1.04 -1.00
N ALA A 380 -2.83 0.10 -0.24
CA ALA A 380 -4.29 -0.03 -0.09
C ALA A 380 -4.91 1.22 0.52
N THR A 381 -4.27 1.82 1.53
CA THR A 381 -4.76 3.05 2.17
C THR A 381 -4.72 4.23 1.19
N ALA A 382 -3.67 4.34 0.38
CA ALA A 382 -3.58 5.40 -0.63
C ALA A 382 -4.63 5.22 -1.73
N GLN A 383 -4.83 3.99 -2.22
CA GLN A 383 -5.92 3.67 -3.16
C GLN A 383 -7.30 4.00 -2.58
N ALA A 384 -7.54 3.68 -1.30
CA ALA A 384 -8.79 3.99 -0.62
C ALA A 384 -9.03 5.50 -0.48
N ARG A 385 -7.99 6.31 -0.24
CA ARG A 385 -8.10 7.78 -0.23
C ARG A 385 -8.49 8.33 -1.59
N ILE A 386 -7.84 7.88 -2.66
CA ILE A 386 -8.15 8.30 -4.03
C ILE A 386 -9.58 7.90 -4.40
N GLU A 387 -9.97 6.67 -4.06
CA GLU A 387 -11.32 6.18 -4.27
C GLU A 387 -12.35 7.02 -3.52
N ALA A 388 -12.08 7.33 -2.25
CA ALA A 388 -12.95 8.18 -1.43
C ALA A 388 -13.13 9.57 -2.06
N VAL A 389 -12.04 10.19 -2.56
CA VAL A 389 -12.11 11.47 -3.28
C VAL A 389 -12.90 11.34 -4.58
N ARG A 390 -12.72 10.25 -5.34
CA ARG A 390 -13.48 10.00 -6.58
C ARG A 390 -14.97 9.85 -6.30
N VAL A 391 -15.33 9.05 -5.30
CA VAL A 391 -16.72 8.83 -4.87
C VAL A 391 -17.33 10.15 -4.38
N ALA A 392 -16.60 10.91 -3.56
CA ALA A 392 -17.04 12.21 -3.05
C ALA A 392 -17.27 13.25 -4.16
N ASN A 393 -16.62 13.11 -5.32
CA ASN A 393 -16.78 13.98 -6.49
C ASN A 393 -17.67 13.37 -7.59
N THR A 394 -18.42 12.30 -7.31
CA THR A 394 -19.33 11.67 -8.28
C THR A 394 -20.80 11.96 -7.96
N TYR A 395 -21.50 12.67 -8.82
CA TYR A 395 -22.91 13.07 -8.68
C TYR A 395 -23.79 12.21 -9.57
N ARG A 396 -24.95 11.78 -9.05
CA ARG A 396 -25.86 10.86 -9.76
C ARG A 396 -27.26 11.45 -9.87
N LEU A 397 -27.85 11.33 -11.06
CA LEU A 397 -29.21 11.77 -11.37
C LEU A 397 -29.99 10.70 -12.13
N SER A 398 -31.27 10.57 -11.81
CA SER A 398 -32.20 9.83 -12.65
C SER A 398 -32.51 10.64 -13.92
N GLY A 399 -32.52 9.98 -15.07
CA GLY A 399 -32.82 10.61 -16.35
C GLY A 399 -34.21 11.25 -16.41
N THR A 400 -35.23 10.55 -15.92
CA THR A 400 -36.62 11.04 -15.90
C THR A 400 -36.76 12.32 -15.05
N ALA A 401 -36.09 12.34 -13.89
CA ALA A 401 -36.09 13.46 -12.98
C ALA A 401 -35.31 14.66 -13.58
N ALA A 402 -34.12 14.41 -14.13
CA ALA A 402 -33.29 15.43 -14.75
C ALA A 402 -33.97 16.11 -15.96
N ALA A 403 -34.77 15.36 -16.72
CA ALA A 403 -35.47 15.88 -17.89
C ALA A 403 -36.65 16.82 -17.56
N THR A 404 -37.24 16.69 -16.37
CA THR A 404 -38.51 17.36 -16.03
C THR A 404 -38.42 18.38 -14.91
N GLN A 405 -37.38 18.32 -14.08
CA GLN A 405 -37.29 19.11 -12.85
C GLN A 405 -35.91 19.73 -12.64
N ALA A 406 -35.86 20.80 -11.84
CA ALA A 406 -34.62 21.32 -11.28
C ALA A 406 -34.30 20.55 -9.99
N ILE A 407 -33.11 19.95 -9.92
CA ILE A 407 -32.71 19.05 -8.83
C ILE A 407 -31.38 19.51 -8.24
N VAL A 408 -31.31 19.54 -6.91
CA VAL A 408 -30.05 19.69 -6.19
C VAL A 408 -29.54 18.31 -5.80
N MET A 409 -28.27 18.03 -6.08
CA MET A 409 -27.67 16.71 -5.91
C MET A 409 -26.32 16.81 -5.19
N THR A 410 -25.99 15.80 -4.41
CA THR A 410 -24.66 15.61 -3.79
C THR A 410 -24.06 14.29 -4.29
N SER A 411 -22.87 13.93 -3.81
CA SER A 411 -22.27 12.63 -4.12
C SER A 411 -22.97 11.44 -3.48
N VAL A 412 -23.78 11.69 -2.45
CA VAL A 412 -24.50 10.65 -1.68
C VAL A 412 -25.99 10.58 -2.01
N GLY A 413 -26.55 11.50 -2.80
CA GLY A 413 -27.96 11.48 -3.17
C GLY A 413 -28.54 12.81 -3.64
N THR A 414 -29.83 12.83 -3.96
CA THR A 414 -30.57 14.06 -4.30
C THR A 414 -31.15 14.73 -3.06
N ILE A 415 -31.17 16.07 -3.01
CA ILE A 415 -31.71 16.83 -1.88
C ILE A 415 -33.19 17.11 -2.10
N ALA A 416 -34.03 16.76 -1.12
CA ALA A 416 -35.46 17.02 -1.16
C ALA A 416 -35.80 18.49 -0.85
N THR A 417 -36.96 18.94 -1.35
CA THR A 417 -37.55 20.22 -0.96
C THR A 417 -38.06 20.16 0.48
N ALA A 418 -37.91 21.25 1.24
CA ALA A 418 -38.41 21.35 2.61
C ALA A 418 -39.93 21.09 2.69
N GLU A 419 -40.37 20.41 3.75
CA GLU A 419 -41.79 20.13 3.99
C GLU A 419 -42.63 21.40 4.07
N GLY A 420 -43.84 21.36 3.50
CA GLY A 420 -44.78 22.49 3.50
C GLY A 420 -44.53 23.55 2.42
N ILE A 421 -43.50 23.41 1.57
CA ILE A 421 -43.28 24.28 0.42
C ILE A 421 -44.10 23.82 -0.79
N THR A 422 -44.89 24.74 -1.38
CA THR A 422 -45.75 24.47 -2.55
C THR A 422 -45.15 24.90 -3.89
N ILE A 423 -44.09 25.70 -3.87
CA ILE A 423 -43.41 26.19 -5.07
C ILE A 423 -42.27 25.24 -5.43
N THR A 424 -42.21 24.79 -6.69
CA THR A 424 -41.10 23.97 -7.17
C THR A 424 -39.84 24.79 -7.39
N LEU A 425 -38.66 24.18 -7.27
CA LEU A 425 -37.38 24.84 -7.56
C LEU A 425 -37.33 25.40 -8.99
N GLN A 426 -37.89 24.68 -9.95
CA GLN A 426 -37.98 25.13 -11.34
C GLN A 426 -38.84 26.40 -11.49
N ALA A 427 -39.98 26.48 -10.80
CA ALA A 427 -40.83 27.67 -10.80
C ALA A 427 -40.15 28.87 -10.13
N ALA A 428 -39.40 28.63 -9.05
CA ALA A 428 -38.63 29.67 -8.38
C ALA A 428 -37.51 30.23 -9.27
N ILE A 429 -36.76 29.38 -9.99
CA ILE A 429 -35.75 29.81 -10.97
C ILE A 429 -36.39 30.66 -12.08
N ARG A 430 -37.53 30.22 -12.65
CA ARG A 430 -38.27 30.99 -13.66
C ARG A 430 -38.70 32.36 -13.15
N SER A 431 -39.23 32.42 -11.93
CA SER A 431 -39.64 33.66 -11.28
C SER A 431 -38.47 34.62 -11.06
N ALA A 432 -37.29 34.09 -10.65
CA ALA A 432 -36.08 34.88 -10.48
C ALA A 432 -35.56 35.46 -11.81
N VAL A 433 -35.60 34.67 -12.90
CA VAL A 433 -35.25 35.14 -14.25
C VAL A 433 -36.18 36.28 -14.68
N ALA A 434 -37.49 36.08 -14.59
CA ALA A 434 -38.49 37.07 -15.01
C ALA A 434 -38.35 38.39 -14.23
N ALA A 435 -38.20 38.31 -12.91
CA ALA A 435 -38.02 39.49 -12.05
C ALA A 435 -36.76 40.29 -12.39
N LEU A 436 -35.66 39.60 -12.75
CA LEU A 436 -34.43 40.28 -13.19
C LEU A 436 -34.62 40.99 -14.53
N THR A 437 -35.25 40.33 -15.51
CA THR A 437 -35.46 40.90 -16.84
C THR A 437 -36.33 42.15 -16.79
N GLU A 438 -37.34 42.21 -15.91
CA GLU A 438 -38.19 43.40 -15.72
C GLU A 438 -37.42 44.59 -15.11
N LEU A 439 -36.44 44.35 -14.22
CA LEU A 439 -35.70 45.44 -13.55
C LEU A 439 -34.64 46.12 -14.43
N VAL A 440 -34.15 45.47 -15.50
CA VAL A 440 -33.12 46.02 -16.42
C VAL A 440 -33.59 47.32 -17.10
N ALA A 441 -34.89 47.61 -17.11
CA ALA A 441 -35.45 48.86 -17.61
C ALA A 441 -35.13 50.11 -16.74
N SER A 442 -34.46 49.97 -15.57
CA SER A 442 -34.16 51.09 -14.66
C SER A 442 -32.64 51.29 -14.41
N THR A 443 -32.06 52.29 -15.07
CA THR A 443 -30.60 52.50 -15.21
C THR A 443 -29.87 53.14 -14.01
N ALA A 444 -30.15 52.76 -12.76
CA ALA A 444 -29.45 53.37 -11.60
C ALA A 444 -29.09 52.45 -10.41
N GLY A 445 -29.36 51.15 -10.46
CA GLY A 445 -29.03 50.21 -9.37
C GLY A 445 -27.78 49.38 -9.67
N GLY A 446 -26.91 49.15 -8.68
CA GLY A 446 -25.78 48.22 -8.82
C GLY A 446 -26.23 46.78 -9.16
N LEU A 447 -25.27 45.86 -9.37
CA LEU A 447 -25.55 44.47 -9.77
C LEU A 447 -26.63 43.81 -8.91
N LEU A 448 -27.64 43.26 -9.59
CA LEU A 448 -28.81 42.61 -9.00
C LEU A 448 -28.79 41.11 -9.28
N VAL A 449 -29.27 40.32 -8.34
CA VAL A 449 -29.43 38.87 -8.46
C VAL A 449 -30.82 38.44 -8.01
N GLY A 450 -31.42 37.50 -8.73
CA GLY A 450 -32.70 36.90 -8.40
C GLY A 450 -32.47 35.66 -7.55
N VAL A 451 -32.95 35.66 -6.31
CA VAL A 451 -32.78 34.51 -5.42
C VAL A 451 -33.79 33.43 -5.81
N SER A 452 -33.29 32.22 -6.06
CA SER A 452 -34.10 31.09 -6.53
C SER A 452 -34.25 30.00 -5.48
N ALA A 453 -33.27 29.83 -4.58
CA ALA A 453 -33.34 28.86 -3.50
C ALA A 453 -32.42 29.17 -2.33
N LEU A 454 -32.77 28.63 -1.16
CA LEU A 454 -31.92 28.53 0.02
C LEU A 454 -31.69 27.04 0.32
N VAL A 455 -30.43 26.61 0.30
CA VAL A 455 -30.02 25.24 0.61
C VAL A 455 -29.43 25.23 2.02
N TYR A 456 -30.02 24.40 2.89
CA TYR A 456 -29.55 24.21 4.26
C TYR A 456 -29.14 22.76 4.49
N SER A 457 -27.96 22.57 5.10
CA SER A 457 -27.54 21.28 5.65
C SER A 457 -26.79 21.50 6.97
N PRO A 458 -27.16 20.78 8.04
CA PRO A 458 -26.39 20.77 9.29
C PRO A 458 -24.95 20.28 9.10
N LYS A 459 -24.70 19.36 8.16
CA LYS A 459 -23.37 18.82 7.84
C LYS A 459 -22.57 19.74 6.90
N LEU A 460 -23.20 20.43 5.94
CA LEU A 460 -22.48 21.48 5.19
C LEU A 460 -22.01 22.66 6.07
N ALA A 461 -22.48 22.75 7.30
CA ALA A 461 -22.08 23.75 8.28
C ALA A 461 -20.94 23.30 9.23
N ASN A 462 -20.62 22.00 9.31
CA ASN A 462 -19.68 21.43 10.30
C ASN A 462 -18.29 21.06 9.76
N GLY A 463 -18.04 21.20 8.45
CA GLY A 463 -16.69 21.12 7.88
C GLY A 463 -16.10 19.70 7.75
N GLU A 464 -16.84 18.64 8.10
CA GLU A 464 -16.40 17.26 7.89
C GLU A 464 -16.80 16.78 6.49
N LEU A 465 -15.83 16.80 5.56
CA LEU A 465 -15.93 16.48 4.14
C LEU A 465 -16.96 17.35 3.41
N ALA A 466 -16.51 18.22 2.50
CA ALA A 466 -17.40 19.06 1.73
C ALA A 466 -18.34 18.18 0.88
N GLU A 467 -19.54 17.88 1.38
CA GLU A 467 -20.66 17.35 0.61
C GLU A 467 -21.13 18.45 -0.35
N ARG A 468 -20.27 18.78 -1.33
CA ARG A 468 -20.57 19.74 -2.39
C ARG A 468 -21.87 19.33 -3.04
N TYR A 469 -22.68 20.32 -3.36
CA TYR A 469 -23.87 20.10 -4.16
C TYR A 469 -23.67 20.67 -5.57
N ALA A 470 -24.35 20.04 -6.53
CA ALA A 470 -24.59 20.57 -7.85
C ALA A 470 -26.10 20.79 -8.02
N LEU A 471 -26.49 21.75 -8.85
CA LEU A 471 -27.87 21.92 -9.31
C LEU A 471 -27.92 21.64 -10.80
N GLY A 472 -28.79 20.69 -11.18
CA GLY A 472 -29.08 20.35 -12.56
C GLY A 472 -30.49 20.80 -12.91
N THR A 473 -30.67 21.41 -14.08
CA THR A 473 -32.00 21.80 -14.57
C THR A 473 -32.02 21.78 -16.10
N PRO A 474 -33.14 21.43 -16.75
CA PRO A 474 -33.27 21.59 -18.20
C PRO A 474 -33.00 23.03 -18.63
N VAL A 475 -32.25 23.22 -19.72
CA VAL A 475 -31.94 24.57 -20.25
C VAL A 475 -33.24 25.34 -20.58
N SER A 476 -34.29 24.63 -21.00
CA SER A 476 -35.64 25.17 -21.24
C SER A 476 -36.30 25.80 -20.01
N THR A 477 -35.76 25.57 -18.80
CA THR A 477 -36.24 26.21 -17.57
C THR A 477 -36.09 27.72 -17.62
N PHE A 478 -35.01 28.24 -18.20
CA PHE A 478 -34.72 29.68 -18.26
C PHE A 478 -34.53 30.20 -19.70
N LEU A 479 -34.45 29.30 -20.70
CA LEU A 479 -34.47 29.61 -22.13
C LEU A 479 -35.49 28.72 -22.85
N PRO A 480 -36.80 29.02 -22.75
CA PRO A 480 -37.85 28.16 -23.30
C PRO A 480 -37.75 27.99 -24.82
N ASP A 481 -37.23 28.99 -25.54
CA ASP A 481 -37.08 28.98 -27.01
C ASP A 481 -35.67 28.56 -27.48
N VAL A 482 -34.88 27.90 -26.62
CA VAL A 482 -33.52 27.47 -27.00
C VAL A 482 -33.58 26.42 -28.12
N ASN A 483 -32.88 26.70 -29.23
CA ASN A 483 -32.75 25.73 -30.31
C ASN A 483 -31.63 24.71 -29.98
N GLU A 484 -32.00 23.44 -29.80
CA GLU A 484 -31.06 22.35 -29.49
C GLU A 484 -29.99 22.15 -30.57
N SER A 485 -30.27 22.50 -31.84
CA SER A 485 -29.25 22.44 -32.90
C SER A 485 -28.12 23.43 -32.64
N THR A 486 -28.41 24.58 -32.03
CA THR A 486 -27.40 25.58 -31.66
C THR A 486 -26.51 25.06 -30.54
N LEU A 487 -27.07 24.36 -29.56
CA LEU A 487 -26.30 23.70 -28.50
C LEU A 487 -25.43 22.57 -29.05
N THR A 488 -25.97 21.78 -29.97
CA THR A 488 -25.24 20.70 -30.64
C THR A 488 -24.08 21.24 -31.49
N THR A 489 -24.26 22.40 -32.14
CA THR A 489 -23.20 23.05 -32.92
C THR A 489 -22.08 23.61 -32.03
N ALA A 490 -22.41 23.97 -30.78
CA ALA A 490 -21.47 24.49 -29.80
C ALA A 490 -20.77 23.41 -28.96
N LEU A 491 -20.96 22.12 -29.27
CA LEU A 491 -20.34 20.99 -28.56
C LEU A 491 -18.83 21.15 -28.42
N ASN A 492 -18.33 20.94 -27.20
CA ASN A 492 -16.93 21.12 -26.80
C ASN A 492 -16.41 22.57 -26.95
N GLY A 493 -17.30 23.53 -27.16
CA GLY A 493 -17.04 24.96 -27.19
C GLY A 493 -17.78 25.71 -26.09
N THR A 494 -18.15 26.96 -26.38
CA THR A 494 -18.93 27.80 -25.47
C THR A 494 -20.12 28.43 -26.20
N ILE A 495 -21.22 28.62 -25.47
CA ILE A 495 -22.39 29.38 -25.93
C ILE A 495 -22.66 30.56 -24.97
N ASP A 496 -23.15 31.67 -25.50
CA ASP A 496 -23.59 32.80 -24.70
C ASP A 496 -25.00 32.55 -24.15
N LEU A 497 -25.13 32.57 -22.82
CA LEU A 497 -26.44 32.54 -22.14
C LEU A 497 -26.75 33.94 -21.59
N PRO A 498 -27.99 34.42 -21.72
CA PRO A 498 -28.39 35.73 -21.18
C PRO A 498 -28.54 35.70 -19.65
N VAL A 499 -28.63 34.52 -19.05
CA VAL A 499 -28.69 34.32 -17.60
C VAL A 499 -27.78 33.16 -17.18
N ARG A 500 -27.19 33.29 -16.00
CA ARG A 500 -26.39 32.23 -15.36
C ARG A 500 -26.77 32.08 -13.90
N MET A 501 -26.42 30.94 -13.33
CA MET A 501 -26.65 30.61 -11.93
C MET A 501 -25.34 30.37 -11.19
N SER A 502 -25.29 30.82 -9.95
CA SER A 502 -24.22 30.53 -9.01
C SER A 502 -24.79 30.56 -7.59
N SER A 503 -23.94 30.39 -6.59
CA SER A 503 -24.34 30.35 -5.20
C SER A 503 -23.46 31.26 -4.33
N LYS A 504 -24.01 31.70 -3.20
CA LYS A 504 -23.26 32.46 -2.19
C LYS A 504 -23.75 32.11 -0.79
N THR A 505 -22.94 32.38 0.22
CA THR A 505 -23.38 32.24 1.61
C THR A 505 -24.29 33.41 2.01
N ALA A 506 -25.52 33.12 2.41
CA ALA A 506 -26.49 34.07 2.95
C ALA A 506 -26.08 34.61 4.33
N GLU A 507 -26.79 35.62 4.83
CA GLU A 507 -26.52 36.18 6.16
C GLU A 507 -26.70 35.15 7.28
N ASP A 508 -27.72 34.31 7.16
CA ASP A 508 -28.03 33.22 8.09
C ASP A 508 -27.13 31.97 7.94
N GLY A 509 -26.18 32.01 7.00
CA GLY A 509 -25.23 30.93 6.75
C GLY A 509 -25.69 29.84 5.79
N ARG A 510 -26.92 29.90 5.26
CA ARG A 510 -27.38 29.00 4.19
C ARG A 510 -26.68 29.29 2.87
N SER A 511 -26.63 28.30 1.97
CA SER A 511 -26.19 28.54 0.60
C SER A 511 -27.38 29.07 -0.21
N GLU A 512 -27.28 30.30 -0.69
CA GLU A 512 -28.30 30.98 -1.50
C GLU A 512 -27.95 30.80 -2.97
N VAL A 513 -28.79 30.07 -3.70
CA VAL A 513 -28.67 29.91 -5.15
C VAL A 513 -29.36 31.10 -5.82
N PHE A 514 -28.62 31.81 -6.66
CA PHE A 514 -29.10 32.99 -7.34
C PHE A 514 -28.92 32.89 -8.86
N VAL A 515 -29.81 33.56 -9.56
CA VAL A 515 -29.75 33.83 -10.99
C VAL A 515 -29.22 35.25 -11.19
N VAL A 516 -28.48 35.47 -12.26
CA VAL A 516 -28.00 36.80 -12.66
C VAL A 516 -28.06 36.97 -14.18
N ILE A 517 -28.30 38.20 -14.64
CA ILE A 517 -28.17 38.56 -16.06
C ILE A 517 -26.69 38.55 -16.44
N ALA A 518 -26.36 37.79 -17.49
CA ALA A 518 -25.01 37.70 -18.02
C ALA A 518 -24.90 38.57 -19.28
N ASP A 519 -24.35 39.77 -19.11
CA ASP A 519 -24.24 40.80 -20.16
C ASP A 519 -22.95 40.70 -20.99
N GLY A 520 -22.07 39.75 -20.65
CA GLY A 520 -20.78 39.55 -21.30
C GLY A 520 -19.71 40.60 -20.94
N THR A 521 -20.06 41.62 -20.15
CA THR A 521 -19.14 42.70 -19.75
C THR A 521 -18.94 42.74 -18.23
N SER A 522 -20.01 42.86 -17.46
CA SER A 522 -19.96 42.79 -15.99
C SER A 522 -20.03 41.37 -15.48
N VAL A 523 -20.78 40.50 -16.17
CA VAL A 523 -20.98 39.10 -15.82
C VAL A 523 -20.74 38.26 -17.08
N PRO A 524 -19.78 37.31 -17.08
CA PRO A 524 -19.46 36.54 -18.27
C PRO A 524 -20.67 35.75 -18.78
N SER A 525 -21.01 35.88 -20.07
CA SER A 525 -22.11 35.18 -20.73
C SER A 525 -21.76 33.78 -21.24
N LYS A 526 -20.47 33.53 -21.50
CA LYS A 526 -20.00 32.26 -22.08
C LYS A 526 -20.09 31.10 -21.08
N VAL A 527 -20.77 30.04 -21.50
CA VAL A 527 -20.94 28.75 -20.78
C VAL A 527 -20.45 27.61 -21.66
N LYS A 528 -19.72 26.65 -21.06
CA LYS A 528 -19.19 25.49 -21.79
C LYS A 528 -20.29 24.52 -22.15
N VAL A 529 -20.22 23.91 -23.34
CA VAL A 529 -21.13 22.85 -23.76
C VAL A 529 -20.34 21.55 -23.88
N VAL A 530 -20.77 20.50 -23.18
CA VAL A 530 -20.06 19.22 -23.06
C VAL A 530 -20.97 18.09 -23.49
N ALA A 531 -20.45 17.15 -24.29
CA ALA A 531 -21.18 15.94 -24.66
C ALA A 531 -21.17 14.91 -23.53
N ALA A 532 -22.32 14.31 -23.22
CA ALA A 532 -22.38 13.13 -22.38
C ALA A 532 -21.92 11.88 -23.14
N THR A 533 -21.10 11.05 -22.51
CA THR A 533 -20.61 9.79 -23.09
C THR A 533 -21.38 8.61 -22.50
N TYR A 534 -21.90 7.72 -23.34
CA TYR A 534 -22.57 6.51 -22.89
C TYR A 534 -21.55 5.45 -22.43
N ASP A 535 -21.69 4.97 -21.20
CA ASP A 535 -20.94 3.85 -20.66
C ASP A 535 -21.78 2.56 -20.84
N PRO A 536 -21.42 1.67 -21.79
CA PRO A 536 -22.20 0.47 -22.07
C PRO A 536 -22.13 -0.58 -20.95
N ALA A 537 -21.05 -0.58 -20.14
CA ALA A 537 -20.91 -1.53 -19.03
C ALA A 537 -21.83 -1.16 -17.87
N ARG A 538 -21.98 0.13 -17.61
CA ARG A 538 -22.83 0.66 -16.53
C ARG A 538 -24.24 1.04 -17.00
N LYS A 539 -24.47 1.09 -18.32
CA LYS A 539 -25.71 1.54 -18.98
C LYS A 539 -26.15 2.95 -18.57
N VAL A 540 -25.19 3.86 -18.41
CA VAL A 540 -25.41 5.25 -17.97
C VAL A 540 -24.67 6.25 -18.84
N TYR A 541 -25.12 7.50 -18.87
CA TYR A 541 -24.40 8.60 -19.46
C TYR A 541 -23.49 9.26 -18.41
N THR A 542 -22.26 9.59 -18.80
CA THR A 542 -21.28 10.23 -17.91
C THR A 542 -20.67 11.49 -18.51
N VAL A 543 -20.38 12.47 -17.66
CA VAL A 543 -19.55 13.64 -17.96
C VAL A 543 -18.51 13.78 -16.86
N THR A 544 -17.24 13.88 -17.25
CA THR A 544 -16.14 14.14 -16.33
C THR A 544 -15.53 15.49 -16.63
N THR A 545 -15.46 16.36 -15.64
CA THR A 545 -14.87 17.69 -15.77
C THR A 545 -13.35 17.61 -15.75
N SER A 546 -12.69 18.62 -16.33
CA SER A 546 -11.23 18.77 -16.32
C SER A 546 -10.68 19.40 -15.02
N ASP A 547 -11.46 19.40 -13.93
CA ASP A 547 -10.98 19.91 -12.64
C ASP A 547 -9.96 18.94 -12.02
N VAL A 548 -9.19 19.43 -11.06
CA VAL A 548 -8.32 18.59 -10.22
C VAL A 548 -8.74 18.79 -8.75
N PRO A 549 -9.32 17.76 -8.08
CA PRO A 549 -9.74 16.47 -8.62
C PRO A 549 -10.93 16.58 -9.59
N PRO A 550 -11.07 15.66 -10.57
CA PRO A 550 -12.15 15.71 -11.55
C PRO A 550 -13.49 15.40 -10.91
N ARG A 551 -14.55 16.03 -11.43
CA ARG A 551 -15.93 15.77 -11.01
C ARG A 551 -16.65 14.96 -12.06
N THR A 552 -17.32 13.90 -11.63
CA THR A 552 -18.05 13.00 -12.53
C THR A 552 -19.54 13.17 -12.28
N LEU A 553 -20.31 13.45 -13.32
CA LEU A 553 -21.76 13.38 -13.28
C LEU A 553 -22.24 12.16 -14.04
N VAL A 554 -23.25 11.49 -13.50
CA VAL A 554 -23.83 10.26 -14.05
C VAL A 554 -25.34 10.43 -14.16
N TRP A 555 -25.87 10.15 -15.34
CA TRP A 555 -27.31 10.15 -15.61
C TRP A 555 -27.75 8.77 -16.10
N THR A 556 -28.87 8.29 -15.58
CA THR A 556 -29.52 7.13 -16.20
C THR A 556 -30.24 7.55 -17.48
N PRO A 557 -30.24 6.73 -18.54
CA PRO A 557 -30.94 7.02 -19.78
C PRO A 557 -32.46 6.89 -19.61
N ILE A 558 -33.26 7.70 -20.33
CA ILE A 558 -34.72 7.50 -20.43
C ILE A 558 -35.03 6.41 -21.44
N VAL A 559 -34.29 6.39 -22.55
CA VAL A 559 -34.32 5.35 -23.58
C VAL A 559 -32.94 4.71 -23.66
N ALA A 560 -32.87 3.39 -23.44
CA ALA A 560 -31.60 2.66 -23.46
C ALA A 560 -31.11 2.49 -24.92
N PRO A 561 -29.88 2.92 -25.26
CA PRO A 561 -29.32 2.72 -26.59
C PRO A 561 -29.25 1.22 -26.94
N GLY A 562 -29.92 0.81 -28.03
CA GLY A 562 -29.90 -0.57 -28.55
C GLY A 562 -31.03 -1.49 -28.09
N ASP A 563 -31.86 -1.09 -27.12
CA ASP A 563 -33.03 -1.87 -26.70
C ASP A 563 -34.26 -1.48 -27.55
N SER A 564 -34.59 -2.28 -28.56
CA SER A 564 -35.82 -2.11 -29.37
C SER A 564 -37.08 -2.68 -28.69
N SER A 565 -37.08 -2.82 -27.37
CA SER A 565 -38.18 -3.48 -26.64
C SER A 565 -39.32 -2.51 -26.29
N THR A 566 -40.57 -2.93 -26.54
CA THR A 566 -41.81 -2.19 -26.21
C THR A 566 -42.33 -2.47 -24.79
N THR A 567 -41.53 -3.07 -23.93
CA THR A 567 -41.87 -3.34 -22.52
C THR A 567 -41.47 -2.16 -21.63
N LEU A 568 -42.33 -1.79 -20.67
CA LEU A 568 -42.07 -0.74 -19.66
C LEU A 568 -40.62 -0.84 -19.12
N PRO A 569 -39.89 0.28 -18.94
CA PRO A 569 -38.48 0.22 -18.60
C PRO A 569 -38.27 -0.57 -17.31
N VAL A 570 -37.26 -1.44 -17.30
CA VAL A 570 -36.72 -2.08 -16.10
C VAL A 570 -36.49 -1.00 -15.05
N ASP A 571 -37.06 -1.16 -13.84
CA ASP A 571 -36.85 -0.29 -12.68
C ASP A 571 -35.35 0.03 -12.54
N GLN A 572 -34.95 1.21 -13.02
CA GLN A 572 -33.60 1.70 -12.81
C GLN A 572 -33.54 2.27 -11.39
N PRO A 573 -32.54 1.89 -10.58
CA PRO A 573 -32.45 2.36 -9.21
C PRO A 573 -32.33 3.89 -9.18
N GLU A 574 -33.33 4.55 -8.60
CA GLU A 574 -33.29 5.99 -8.39
C GLU A 574 -32.15 6.33 -7.39
N PRO A 575 -31.44 7.46 -7.60
CA PRO A 575 -30.51 7.95 -6.61
C PRO A 575 -31.22 8.09 -5.25
N PRO A 576 -30.60 7.66 -4.14
CA PRO A 576 -31.20 7.81 -2.82
C PRO A 576 -31.42 9.29 -2.50
N VAL A 577 -32.48 9.58 -1.73
CA VAL A 577 -32.73 10.93 -1.22
C VAL A 577 -31.81 11.19 -0.02
N TYR A 578 -31.03 12.27 -0.09
CA TYR A 578 -30.18 12.71 0.98
C TYR A 578 -30.98 13.47 2.05
N VAL A 579 -31.15 12.86 3.22
CA VAL A 579 -31.94 13.40 4.34
C VAL A 579 -31.18 14.49 5.15
N GLY A 580 -29.88 14.64 4.94
CA GLY A 580 -29.05 15.60 5.68
C GLY A 580 -29.09 17.04 5.16
N ALA A 581 -29.93 17.35 4.17
CA ALA A 581 -30.11 18.69 3.64
C ALA A 581 -31.55 18.91 3.17
N THR A 582 -31.96 20.17 3.08
CA THR A 582 -33.24 20.58 2.48
C THR A 582 -33.04 21.78 1.57
N VAL A 583 -33.85 21.85 0.52
CA VAL A 583 -33.92 22.99 -0.39
C VAL A 583 -35.21 23.76 -0.13
N THR A 584 -35.12 25.08 0.04
CA THR A 584 -36.27 25.97 0.11
C THR A 584 -36.29 26.87 -1.12
N PRO A 585 -37.13 26.58 -2.13
CA PRO A 585 -37.38 27.47 -3.26
C PRO A 585 -37.82 28.87 -2.82
N VAL A 586 -37.32 29.91 -3.48
CA VAL A 586 -37.65 31.32 -3.22
C VAL A 586 -38.09 31.97 -4.52
N ALA A 587 -39.31 32.50 -4.58
CA ALA A 587 -39.85 33.14 -5.78
C ALA A 587 -39.82 34.67 -5.67
N GLY A 588 -39.46 35.35 -6.76
CA GLY A 588 -39.60 36.80 -6.93
C GLY A 588 -38.70 37.70 -6.08
N ARG A 589 -37.77 37.16 -5.28
CA ARG A 589 -36.84 37.96 -4.47
C ARG A 589 -35.67 38.44 -5.32
N VAL A 590 -35.46 39.76 -5.37
CA VAL A 590 -34.31 40.38 -6.04
C VAL A 590 -33.49 41.15 -5.02
N ASP A 591 -32.19 40.84 -4.97
CA ASP A 591 -31.23 41.43 -4.05
C ASP A 591 -30.12 42.14 -4.82
N SER A 592 -29.49 43.15 -4.21
CA SER A 592 -28.22 43.69 -4.73
C SER A 592 -27.06 42.82 -4.28
N PHE A 593 -26.27 42.34 -5.23
CA PHE A 593 -25.06 41.55 -4.95
C PHE A 593 -23.87 42.02 -5.80
N PRO A 594 -23.12 43.03 -5.32
CA PRO A 594 -21.97 43.55 -6.05
C PRO A 594 -20.81 42.56 -6.24
N GLY A 595 -20.70 41.55 -5.37
CA GLY A 595 -19.66 40.52 -5.43
C GLY A 595 -19.82 39.51 -6.58
N VAL A 596 -20.91 39.59 -7.37
CA VAL A 596 -21.16 38.66 -8.47
C VAL A 596 -20.10 38.72 -9.58
N ARG A 597 -19.38 39.83 -9.74
CA ARG A 597 -18.26 39.95 -10.69
C ARG A 597 -17.09 39.04 -10.34
N GLU A 598 -16.92 38.76 -9.06
CA GLU A 598 -15.89 37.88 -8.54
C GLU A 598 -16.39 36.44 -8.41
N SER A 599 -17.71 36.21 -8.47
CA SER A 599 -18.30 34.88 -8.33
C SER A 599 -17.79 33.96 -9.44
N ARG A 600 -17.46 32.73 -9.07
CA ARG A 600 -17.14 31.71 -10.07
C ARG A 600 -18.45 31.15 -10.61
N PHE A 601 -18.61 31.22 -11.92
CA PHE A 601 -19.63 30.46 -12.63
C PHE A 601 -19.04 29.11 -13.02
N ASP A 602 -19.13 28.19 -12.08
CA ASP A 602 -18.72 26.81 -12.27
C ASP A 602 -19.89 26.00 -12.82
N ASP A 603 -20.18 26.26 -14.08
CA ASP A 603 -21.33 25.73 -14.79
C ASP A 603 -20.96 25.18 -16.17
N PHE A 604 -21.84 24.35 -16.71
CA PHE A 604 -21.77 23.88 -18.08
C PHE A 604 -23.14 23.37 -18.52
N ILE A 605 -23.33 23.24 -19.83
CA ILE A 605 -24.47 22.55 -20.42
C ILE A 605 -24.01 21.17 -20.88
N THR A 606 -24.73 20.14 -20.47
CA THR A 606 -24.57 18.79 -20.99
C THR A 606 -25.56 18.54 -22.12
N VAL A 607 -25.07 18.09 -23.26
CA VAL A 607 -25.89 17.65 -24.40
C VAL A 607 -25.78 16.13 -24.51
N PHE A 608 -26.93 15.47 -24.66
CA PHE A 608 -27.04 14.03 -24.81
C PHE A 608 -27.32 13.65 -26.27
N PRO A 609 -27.00 12.42 -26.69
CA PRO A 609 -27.48 11.88 -27.96
C PRO A 609 -29.01 11.95 -28.06
N ILE A 610 -29.55 12.24 -29.23
CA ILE A 610 -31.00 12.47 -29.44
C ILE A 610 -31.86 11.25 -29.06
N ASP A 611 -31.29 10.06 -29.18
CA ASP A 611 -31.86 8.77 -28.83
C ASP A 611 -31.85 8.46 -27.32
N SER A 612 -31.22 9.30 -26.49
CA SER A 612 -31.22 9.14 -25.02
C SER A 612 -32.55 9.47 -24.36
N GLY A 613 -33.39 10.28 -25.02
CA GLY A 613 -34.59 10.90 -24.46
C GLY A 613 -34.32 12.04 -23.46
N LEU A 614 -33.05 12.40 -23.20
CA LEU A 614 -32.68 13.44 -22.26
C LEU A 614 -32.53 14.82 -22.95
N PRO A 615 -33.18 15.88 -22.45
CA PRO A 615 -32.96 17.22 -22.96
C PRO A 615 -31.58 17.75 -22.52
N PRO A 616 -31.07 18.83 -23.14
CA PRO A 616 -29.88 19.51 -22.64
C PRO A 616 -30.07 19.99 -21.19
N ILE A 617 -29.11 19.64 -20.33
CA ILE A 617 -29.15 19.96 -18.90
C ILE A 617 -28.08 21.00 -18.57
N TYR A 618 -28.50 22.12 -17.99
CA TYR A 618 -27.59 23.07 -17.37
C TYR A 618 -27.24 22.58 -15.96
N VAL A 619 -25.94 22.51 -15.68
CA VAL A 619 -25.39 22.11 -14.39
C VAL A 619 -24.59 23.27 -13.83
N MET A 620 -24.83 23.62 -12.56
CA MET A 620 -23.94 24.50 -11.79
C MET A 620 -23.45 23.78 -10.53
N PHE A 621 -22.24 24.06 -10.11
CA PHE A 621 -21.69 23.62 -8.83
C PHE A 621 -21.65 24.78 -7.85
N ARG A 622 -21.82 24.45 -6.57
CA ARG A 622 -21.67 25.40 -5.46
C ARG A 622 -20.33 26.17 -5.58
N ASP A 623 -20.34 27.47 -5.31
CA ASP A 623 -19.14 28.30 -5.34
C ASP A 623 -18.10 27.81 -4.31
N ARG A 624 -16.84 27.64 -4.75
CA ARG A 624 -15.72 27.14 -3.93
C ARG A 624 -15.44 28.03 -2.71
N ARG A 625 -15.84 29.30 -2.72
CA ARG A 625 -15.72 30.21 -1.56
C ARG A 625 -16.67 29.85 -0.41
N GLU A 626 -17.67 29.03 -0.67
CA GLU A 626 -18.56 28.51 0.36
C GLU A 626 -18.06 27.22 0.99
N ASP A 627 -17.03 26.59 0.42
CA ASP A 627 -16.44 25.37 0.94
C ASP A 627 -15.47 25.67 2.08
N PRO A 628 -15.35 24.76 3.06
CA PRO A 628 -14.31 24.87 4.08
C PRO A 628 -12.91 24.76 3.46
N GLY A 629 -11.94 25.41 4.07
CA GLY A 629 -10.54 25.28 3.67
C GLY A 629 -9.58 25.84 4.70
N VAL A 630 -8.29 25.53 4.49
CA VAL A 630 -7.21 25.91 5.38
C VAL A 630 -6.47 27.09 4.78
N ALA A 631 -6.18 28.12 5.58
CA ALA A 631 -5.38 29.25 5.12
C ALA A 631 -3.91 28.86 4.95
N THR A 632 -3.36 29.19 3.78
CA THR A 632 -1.97 28.93 3.36
C THR A 632 -1.30 30.22 2.91
N GLY A 633 0.02 30.21 2.73
CA GLY A 633 0.77 31.37 2.24
C GLY A 633 1.39 32.25 3.33
N MET A 634 2.31 33.12 2.90
CA MET A 634 3.22 33.84 3.81
C MET A 634 2.82 35.29 4.07
N GLY A 635 2.03 35.90 3.18
CA GLY A 635 1.78 37.34 3.18
C GLY A 635 3.05 38.13 2.84
N GLN A 636 3.00 39.44 3.04
CA GLN A 636 4.12 40.35 2.77
C GLN A 636 4.37 41.29 3.94
N PRO A 637 5.62 41.69 4.21
CA PRO A 637 5.92 42.76 5.16
C PRO A 637 5.28 44.08 4.69
N VAL A 638 4.66 44.81 5.62
CA VAL A 638 3.98 46.09 5.32
C VAL A 638 4.46 47.18 6.27
N PHE A 639 4.49 48.42 5.80
CA PHE A 639 4.97 49.57 6.56
C PHE A 639 4.08 50.79 6.34
N GLY A 640 3.94 51.65 7.35
CA GLY A 640 3.21 52.92 7.24
C GLY A 640 1.74 52.76 6.85
N ASN A 641 1.23 53.64 5.99
CA ASN A 641 -0.16 53.60 5.52
C ASN A 641 -0.38 52.49 4.47
N TRP A 642 -0.36 51.25 4.93
CA TRP A 642 -0.48 50.05 4.09
C TRP A 642 -1.77 49.99 3.26
N LEU A 643 -2.94 50.33 3.84
CA LEU A 643 -4.21 50.38 3.09
C LEU A 643 -4.23 51.48 2.02
N GLY A 644 -3.27 52.40 2.00
CA GLY A 644 -3.08 53.33 0.88
C GLY A 644 -2.82 52.62 -0.45
N ALA A 645 -2.22 51.42 -0.42
CA ALA A 645 -2.00 50.62 -1.63
C ALA A 645 -3.30 50.01 -2.19
N ALA A 646 -4.40 50.00 -1.45
CA ALA A 646 -5.68 49.45 -1.93
C ALA A 646 -6.32 50.26 -3.07
N THR A 647 -5.78 51.45 -3.39
CA THR A 647 -6.20 52.27 -4.54
C THR A 647 -5.33 52.05 -5.78
N THR A 648 -4.29 51.20 -5.71
CA THR A 648 -3.41 50.86 -6.84
C THR A 648 -3.85 49.57 -7.54
N ASP A 649 -3.29 49.27 -8.72
CA ASP A 649 -3.61 48.05 -9.48
C ASP A 649 -3.18 46.76 -8.76
N ASP A 650 -2.08 46.81 -8.01
CA ASP A 650 -1.58 45.67 -7.25
C ASP A 650 -2.37 45.41 -5.96
N GLY A 651 -3.11 46.42 -5.48
CA GLY A 651 -3.82 46.38 -4.21
C GLY A 651 -2.88 46.31 -2.98
N ALA A 652 -3.47 46.35 -1.79
CA ALA A 652 -2.73 46.19 -0.55
C ALA A 652 -2.57 44.69 -0.23
N PRO A 653 -1.34 44.16 -0.05
CA PRO A 653 -1.10 42.74 0.20
C PRO A 653 -1.52 42.35 1.62
N ILE A 654 -1.79 41.07 1.89
CA ILE A 654 -2.04 40.63 3.26
C ILE A 654 -0.74 40.74 4.10
N PRO A 655 -0.75 41.42 5.27
CA PRO A 655 0.45 41.56 6.11
C PRO A 655 0.95 40.22 6.63
N SER A 656 2.27 40.00 6.62
CA SER A 656 2.88 38.73 7.04
C SER A 656 2.54 38.35 8.48
N GLN A 657 2.50 39.33 9.39
CA GLN A 657 2.13 39.08 10.79
C GLN A 657 0.66 38.66 10.98
N ILE A 658 -0.21 39.06 10.06
CA ILE A 658 -1.61 38.60 10.04
C ILE A 658 -1.69 37.23 9.36
N ALA A 659 -0.89 37.00 8.31
CA ALA A 659 -0.82 35.71 7.66
C ALA A 659 -0.36 34.62 8.62
N ASP A 660 0.66 34.89 9.45
CA ASP A 660 1.15 33.97 10.49
C ASP A 660 0.06 33.58 11.49
N GLN A 661 -0.83 34.51 11.85
CA GLN A 661 -1.93 34.23 12.77
C GLN A 661 -2.99 33.33 12.14
N LEU A 662 -3.27 33.49 10.84
CA LEU A 662 -4.34 32.76 10.15
C LEU A 662 -3.87 31.43 9.55
N ARG A 663 -2.57 31.29 9.23
CA ARG A 663 -2.00 30.12 8.56
C ARG A 663 -2.28 28.83 9.35
N GLY A 664 -2.70 27.79 8.65
CA GLY A 664 -3.04 26.49 9.24
C GLY A 664 -4.41 26.44 9.94
N GLN A 665 -5.11 27.58 10.11
CA GLN A 665 -6.47 27.57 10.62
C GLN A 665 -7.46 27.11 9.55
N GLN A 666 -8.44 26.31 9.96
CA GLN A 666 -9.55 25.88 9.11
C GLN A 666 -10.71 26.87 9.22
N PHE A 667 -11.18 27.35 8.07
CA PHE A 667 -12.34 28.23 7.94
C PHE A 667 -13.48 27.47 7.28
N LYS A 668 -14.70 27.68 7.75
CA LYS A 668 -15.92 27.04 7.19
C LYS A 668 -16.35 27.58 5.82
N ASN A 669 -15.92 28.80 5.48
CA ASN A 669 -16.13 29.48 4.19
C ASN A 669 -15.27 30.76 4.14
N PHE A 670 -15.16 31.38 2.97
CA PHE A 670 -14.38 32.60 2.76
C PHE A 670 -14.92 33.81 3.54
N LYS A 671 -16.23 33.84 3.85
CA LYS A 671 -16.82 34.86 4.73
C LYS A 671 -16.20 34.78 6.13
N ALA A 672 -16.07 33.57 6.69
CA ALA A 672 -15.44 33.35 7.98
C ALA A 672 -13.95 33.73 7.97
N PHE A 673 -13.23 33.42 6.89
CA PHE A 673 -11.85 33.89 6.69
C PHE A 673 -11.77 35.42 6.69
N ARG A 674 -12.61 36.12 5.92
CA ARG A 674 -12.65 37.59 5.88
C ARG A 674 -12.95 38.20 7.25
N GLU A 675 -13.87 37.59 8.01
CA GLU A 675 -14.20 38.03 9.37
C GLU A 675 -13.02 37.83 10.33
N ALA A 676 -12.34 36.70 10.26
CA ALA A 676 -11.15 36.43 11.06
C ALA A 676 -9.98 37.35 10.69
N PHE A 677 -9.80 37.62 9.40
CA PHE A 677 -8.80 38.55 8.90
C PHE A 677 -8.98 39.95 9.51
N TRP A 678 -10.17 40.54 9.42
CA TRP A 678 -10.39 41.87 9.99
C TRP A 678 -10.31 41.90 11.51
N LYS A 679 -10.69 40.81 12.19
CA LYS A 679 -10.49 40.66 13.64
C LYS A 679 -9.00 40.67 13.99
N ALA A 680 -8.18 39.89 13.29
CA ALA A 680 -6.74 39.82 13.50
C ALA A 680 -6.06 41.19 13.28
N VAL A 681 -6.44 41.91 12.22
CA VAL A 681 -5.95 43.28 11.96
C VAL A 681 -6.33 44.23 13.10
N SER A 682 -7.52 44.08 13.71
CA SER A 682 -7.98 44.94 14.81
C SER A 682 -7.29 44.68 16.15
N THR A 683 -6.62 43.54 16.30
CA THR A 683 -5.92 43.12 17.52
C THR A 683 -4.40 43.28 17.41
N ASP A 684 -3.88 43.44 16.20
CA ASP A 684 -2.47 43.71 15.95
C ASP A 684 -2.11 45.16 16.34
N SER A 685 -1.15 45.34 17.25
CA SER A 685 -0.84 46.66 17.79
C SER A 685 -0.27 47.64 16.75
N GLU A 686 0.47 47.15 15.76
CA GLU A 686 1.09 47.99 14.73
C GLU A 686 0.09 48.39 13.65
N LEU A 687 -0.86 47.53 13.30
CA LEU A 687 -1.88 47.82 12.30
C LEU A 687 -3.08 48.58 12.91
N ALA A 688 -3.50 48.22 14.12
CA ALA A 688 -4.69 48.81 14.76
C ALA A 688 -4.55 50.32 15.01
N GLN A 689 -3.33 50.83 15.23
CA GLN A 689 -3.08 52.26 15.45
C GLN A 689 -3.47 53.15 14.25
N HIS A 690 -3.65 52.56 13.06
CA HIS A 690 -4.01 53.28 11.84
C HIS A 690 -5.52 53.44 11.64
N PHE A 691 -6.36 52.92 12.54
CA PHE A 691 -7.82 52.95 12.43
C PHE A 691 -8.48 53.78 13.53
N ALA A 692 -9.62 54.39 13.22
CA ALA A 692 -10.41 55.09 14.23
C ALA A 692 -11.08 54.10 15.21
N PRO A 693 -11.39 54.49 16.46
CA PRO A 693 -12.03 53.60 17.44
C PRO A 693 -13.34 52.95 16.95
N SER A 694 -14.13 53.66 16.14
CA SER A 694 -15.37 53.14 15.54
C SER A 694 -15.12 52.08 14.47
N GLU A 695 -14.02 52.21 13.71
CA GLU A 695 -13.59 51.23 12.71
C GLU A 695 -13.03 49.98 13.39
N LEU A 696 -12.23 50.16 14.44
CA LEU A 696 -11.74 49.05 15.27
C LEU A 696 -12.90 48.27 15.89
N ALA A 697 -13.93 48.94 16.41
CA ALA A 697 -15.13 48.27 16.93
C ALA A 697 -15.87 47.48 15.83
N THR A 698 -15.86 47.98 14.60
CA THR A 698 -16.45 47.29 13.44
C THR A 698 -15.64 46.05 13.06
N MET A 699 -14.31 46.18 13.03
CA MET A 699 -13.36 45.10 12.69
C MET A 699 -13.30 44.00 13.74
N LYS A 700 -13.39 44.34 15.03
CA LYS A 700 -13.55 43.37 16.14
C LYS A 700 -14.80 42.50 15.99
N ASN A 701 -15.83 43.03 15.32
CA ASN A 701 -17.03 42.29 14.96
C ASN A 701 -16.92 41.56 13.60
N GLY A 702 -15.73 41.47 13.00
CA GLY A 702 -15.46 40.78 11.72
C GLY A 702 -15.86 41.57 10.46
N ARG A 703 -16.24 42.84 10.59
CA ARG A 703 -16.65 43.67 9.46
C ARG A 703 -15.48 44.49 8.93
N SER A 704 -15.42 44.62 7.59
CA SER A 704 -14.39 45.42 6.92
C SER A 704 -14.51 46.92 7.25
N PRO A 705 -13.41 47.67 7.42
CA PRO A 705 -13.44 49.11 7.63
C PRO A 705 -13.99 49.87 6.42
N ILE A 706 -14.41 51.12 6.64
CA ILE A 706 -15.05 51.96 5.63
C ILE A 706 -13.96 52.65 4.80
N VAL A 707 -14.13 52.73 3.48
CA VAL A 707 -13.22 53.50 2.61
C VAL A 707 -13.56 54.99 2.64
N LYS A 708 -12.62 55.84 2.21
CA LYS A 708 -12.91 57.26 1.98
C LYS A 708 -14.08 57.41 0.99
N LYS A 709 -14.91 58.44 1.16
CA LYS A 709 -16.10 58.67 0.31
C LYS A 709 -15.77 58.74 -1.19
N SER A 710 -14.58 59.22 -1.57
CA SER A 710 -14.10 59.26 -2.96
C SER A 710 -13.79 57.89 -3.57
N GLU A 711 -13.57 56.89 -2.72
CA GLU A 711 -13.22 55.51 -3.08
C GLU A 711 -14.43 54.55 -2.97
N ALA A 712 -15.56 55.04 -2.46
CA ALA A 712 -16.82 54.32 -2.38
C ALA A 712 -17.60 54.38 -3.70
N VAL A 713 -18.37 53.33 -4.03
CA VAL A 713 -19.22 53.28 -5.21
C VAL A 713 -20.62 52.76 -4.85
N GLY A 714 -21.61 53.64 -4.90
CA GLY A 714 -23.00 53.31 -4.51
C GLY A 714 -23.09 52.85 -3.06
N LYS A 715 -23.63 51.64 -2.83
CA LYS A 715 -23.71 51.01 -1.50
C LYS A 715 -22.41 50.32 -1.07
N ARG A 716 -21.41 50.22 -1.95
CA ARG A 716 -20.09 49.63 -1.62
C ARG A 716 -19.21 50.69 -0.98
N ILE A 717 -19.15 50.66 0.34
CA ILE A 717 -18.46 51.67 1.15
C ILE A 717 -17.30 51.10 1.99
N ARG A 718 -16.94 49.82 1.81
CA ARG A 718 -15.95 49.12 2.65
C ARG A 718 -14.83 48.53 1.80
N PHE A 719 -13.67 48.30 2.40
CA PHE A 719 -12.58 47.59 1.72
C PHE A 719 -13.00 46.15 1.38
N GLU A 720 -12.50 45.64 0.27
CA GLU A 720 -12.88 44.34 -0.28
C GLU A 720 -11.64 43.47 -0.45
N LEU A 721 -11.77 42.16 -0.20
CA LEU A 721 -10.70 41.18 -0.39
C LEU A 721 -10.91 40.54 -1.76
N HIS A 722 -9.90 40.65 -2.62
CA HIS A 722 -9.92 40.25 -4.01
C HIS A 722 -8.85 39.19 -4.28
N HIS A 723 -9.14 38.24 -5.17
CA HIS A 723 -8.18 37.20 -5.57
C HIS A 723 -7.38 37.64 -6.81
N LYS A 724 -6.05 37.68 -6.73
CA LYS A 724 -5.16 38.05 -7.87
C LYS A 724 -5.35 37.11 -9.06
N LYS A 725 -5.17 35.81 -8.83
CA LYS A 725 -5.61 34.74 -9.73
C LYS A 725 -7.04 34.42 -9.34
N TYR A 726 -7.98 34.69 -10.24
CA TYR A 726 -9.39 34.46 -9.96
C TYR A 726 -9.65 33.01 -9.58
N VAL A 727 -10.54 32.81 -8.62
CA VAL A 727 -11.03 31.47 -8.26
C VAL A 727 -11.64 30.78 -9.48
N SER A 728 -12.21 31.55 -10.43
CA SER A 728 -12.73 31.07 -11.70
C SER A 728 -11.68 30.47 -12.65
N THR A 729 -10.42 30.88 -12.54
CA THR A 729 -9.29 30.37 -13.32
C THR A 729 -8.35 29.50 -12.48
N ASP A 730 -8.90 28.83 -11.45
CA ASP A 730 -8.18 27.94 -10.54
C ASP A 730 -7.20 28.65 -9.59
N GLY A 731 -7.58 29.85 -9.14
CA GLY A 731 -6.94 30.52 -8.02
C GLY A 731 -7.30 29.89 -6.67
N GLU A 732 -6.33 29.83 -5.76
CA GLU A 732 -6.54 29.34 -4.40
C GLU A 732 -7.49 30.29 -3.63
N VAL A 733 -8.52 29.73 -3.00
CA VAL A 733 -9.51 30.49 -2.23
C VAL A 733 -8.92 31.04 -0.94
N TYR A 734 -8.14 30.22 -0.23
CA TYR A 734 -7.55 30.51 1.08
C TYR A 734 -6.03 30.73 1.03
N GLY A 735 -5.45 30.77 -0.18
CA GLY A 735 -4.06 31.13 -0.39
C GLY A 735 -3.88 32.62 -0.15
N ILE A 736 -3.30 32.98 0.98
CA ILE A 736 -3.14 34.37 1.44
C ILE A 736 -2.37 35.22 0.41
N ASP A 737 -1.38 34.62 -0.26
CA ASP A 737 -0.57 35.30 -1.27
C ASP A 737 -1.35 35.60 -2.55
N ASN A 738 -2.46 34.88 -2.77
CA ASN A 738 -3.42 35.11 -3.83
C ASN A 738 -4.46 36.20 -3.47
N ILE A 739 -4.45 36.76 -2.27
CA ILE A 739 -5.44 37.73 -1.80
C ILE A 739 -4.83 39.14 -1.69
N VAL A 740 -5.57 40.14 -2.15
CA VAL A 740 -5.25 41.57 -2.00
C VAL A 740 -6.45 42.34 -1.51
N ILE A 741 -6.22 43.51 -0.93
CA ILE A 741 -7.26 44.41 -0.45
C ILE A 741 -7.39 45.57 -1.42
N LEU A 742 -8.61 45.87 -1.82
CA LEU A 742 -8.94 46.92 -2.77
C LEU A 742 -10.02 47.85 -2.21
N THR A 743 -10.04 49.09 -2.70
CA THR A 743 -11.22 49.94 -2.57
C THR A 743 -12.30 49.53 -3.56
N PRO A 744 -13.60 49.75 -3.25
CA PRO A 744 -14.69 49.45 -4.18
C PRO A 744 -14.51 50.04 -5.57
N LYS A 745 -14.03 51.29 -5.64
CA LYS A 745 -13.75 51.96 -6.92
C LYS A 745 -12.66 51.22 -7.70
N LYS A 746 -11.51 50.96 -7.07
CA LYS A 746 -10.38 50.31 -7.75
C LYS A 746 -10.70 48.88 -8.18
N HIS A 747 -11.41 48.16 -7.33
CA HIS A 747 -11.89 46.81 -7.63
C HIS A 747 -12.83 46.79 -8.86
N ILE A 748 -13.72 47.77 -9.00
CA ILE A 748 -14.55 47.90 -10.21
C ILE A 748 -13.70 48.20 -11.44
N ASP A 749 -12.70 49.07 -11.31
CA ASP A 749 -11.84 49.47 -12.44
C ASP A 749 -11.02 48.29 -12.97
N ILE A 750 -10.46 47.45 -12.08
CA ILE A 750 -9.75 46.21 -12.46
C ILE A 750 -10.62 45.29 -13.30
N HIS A 751 -11.91 45.15 -12.96
CA HIS A 751 -12.88 44.35 -13.71
C HIS A 751 -13.54 45.05 -14.90
N ARG A 752 -13.26 46.33 -15.14
CA ARG A 752 -13.73 47.07 -16.33
C ARG A 752 -12.69 47.07 -17.45
N GLY A 753 -11.41 46.95 -17.11
CA GLY A 753 -10.30 46.94 -18.05
C GLY A 753 -9.79 45.54 -18.45
N SER A 754 -10.47 44.47 -18.01
CA SER A 754 -10.14 43.07 -18.30
C SER A 754 -11.05 42.46 -19.37
#